data_AF-A0A0F9RV44-F1
#
_entry.id   AF-A0A0F9RV44-F1
#
_cell.length_a   1.000
_cell.length_b   1.000
_cell.length_c   1.000
_cell.angle_alpha   90.00
_cell.angle_beta   90.00
_cell.angle_gamma   90.00
#
_symmetry.space_group_name_H-M   'P 1'
#
loop_
_entity.id
_entity.type
_entity.pdbx_description
1 polymer ?
#
loop_
_entity_poly.entity_id
_entity_poly.type
_entity_poly.pdbx_seq_one_letter_code
_entity_poly.pdbx_strand_id
1 'polypeptide(L)'
;MKKILTILIGLMLLLPITSLAGAPSPKPFVAYVMFKGEPVVGLDVLFTCGGKTITKTTNIKGGVMVDIGGGSPEFKDVTCSILEVDCGYEACQKTYNAGAMDCPKCEYIYELGEAPPEPVPECLIDSDCSLNYKCISEKCVYVEPEPTPTPTPEPKIEEKVNSNEDGTIALIEANFGDCVDVVITDSKLSKLFDGTIDFDTEDYDTHEEISLKYCIETSLDDVDFGLEPKVIIEEESIEYCYVFDDLIPLADIARDEELEIEFLNDSLEIISLSNDRMTIRHGELYNEQDGCVEGEEIDYNGLPISIGTIGEDFVYLSYNGESERINYETVGEVGEIQIYVDEAVPNRDRPGLCSIRIAEDIEEAIDDGDEFVPGWDYKIIENRICITNSEEYKYLDEGNQPLSLGDKIELPNEFVVIKVNKISTSDVTEVDIKIRDDYFLVQGSRDDDQDDAFSYNNEDYDEVYVGAEGILDSDKVLITIGSIRIGESDVYLEQGSLIIGDLTIELNFLDILYKGISFANKDDNYLTYEGIIFKNPEDSVDGKGTFDVIVPDEVPELTVTIGLESETIGIEPEPTECPACTEEECIDTVCPSPAVCKTCPDIIPTECPPEKTCPPVTNNLAAIIITGILSMGGGAAIFFKLFNNKIFTSSRTGIKSYRGRDGTLKILHKHPGTTGYHDPQISHRAPETHPKGMIDVKEGYVKNEKGEWEYR
;
A
#
# COMPACT_ATOMS: atom_id res chain seq x y z
N MET A 1 -65.31 6.29 18.67
CA MET A 1 -66.39 7.09 18.02
C MET A 1 -65.79 7.67 16.74
N LYS A 2 -66.17 7.32 15.51
CA LYS A 2 -67.48 7.02 14.92
C LYS A 2 -67.26 5.96 13.82
N LYS A 3 -67.56 4.68 14.07
CA LYS A 3 -68.77 3.98 13.56
C LYS A 3 -69.42 4.67 12.34
N ILE A 4 -69.25 4.07 11.16
CA ILE A 4 -70.25 3.22 10.47
C ILE A 4 -71.35 4.03 9.78
N LEU A 5 -71.32 4.02 8.45
CA LEU A 5 -72.49 3.92 7.58
C LEU A 5 -72.01 3.39 6.20
N THR A 6 -72.00 2.08 5.98
CA THR A 6 -73.09 1.29 5.33
C THR A 6 -73.28 1.66 3.86
N ILE A 7 -72.59 0.93 2.96
CA ILE A 7 -73.15 -0.12 2.07
C ILE A 7 -73.99 0.45 0.92
N LEU A 8 -73.37 0.50 -0.26
CA LEU A 8 -73.94 -0.01 -1.52
C LEU A 8 -72.86 0.00 -2.62
N ILE A 9 -72.77 -1.13 -3.33
CA ILE A 9 -72.02 -1.44 -4.56
C ILE A 9 -70.83 -2.36 -4.32
N GLY A 10 -71.13 -3.66 -4.45
CA GLY A 10 -70.16 -4.70 -4.75
C GLY A 10 -69.79 -4.68 -6.23
N LEU A 11 -68.62 -5.27 -6.50
CA LEU A 11 -68.11 -5.67 -7.82
C LEU A 11 -67.88 -4.52 -8.82
N MET A 12 -66.73 -3.85 -8.68
CA MET A 12 -65.95 -3.40 -9.83
C MET A 12 -64.46 -3.53 -9.54
N LEU A 13 -63.84 -4.50 -10.21
CA LEU A 13 -62.56 -4.40 -10.92
C LEU A 13 -61.58 -3.34 -10.39
N LEU A 14 -60.58 -3.79 -9.64
CA LEU A 14 -59.23 -3.24 -9.73
C LEU A 14 -58.70 -3.58 -11.14
N LEU A 15 -59.01 -2.73 -12.10
CA LEU A 15 -58.24 -2.58 -13.34
C LEU A 15 -57.41 -1.30 -13.20
N PRO A 16 -56.13 -1.33 -13.61
CA PRO A 16 -55.28 -0.15 -13.58
C PRO A 16 -55.88 0.92 -14.51
N ILE A 17 -55.74 2.17 -14.08
CA ILE A 17 -55.98 3.34 -14.92
C ILE A 17 -55.06 3.20 -16.13
N THR A 18 -55.60 2.73 -17.26
CA THR A 18 -54.93 2.81 -18.55
C THR A 18 -54.85 4.27 -18.92
N SER A 19 -53.68 4.86 -18.69
CA SER A 19 -53.27 6.05 -19.42
C SER A 19 -53.38 5.75 -20.91
N LEU A 20 -53.92 6.69 -21.67
CA LEU A 20 -53.60 6.81 -23.09
C LEU A 20 -52.10 7.18 -23.19
N ALA A 21 -51.22 6.21 -22.95
CA ALA A 21 -49.81 6.32 -23.29
C ALA A 21 -49.66 5.84 -24.73
N GLY A 22 -49.26 6.75 -25.63
CA GLY A 22 -48.88 6.38 -26.98
C GLY A 22 -47.78 5.30 -26.91
N ALA A 23 -47.94 4.24 -27.70
CA ALA A 23 -46.89 3.24 -27.86
C ALA A 23 -45.55 3.96 -28.17
N PRO A 24 -44.43 3.53 -27.55
CA PRO A 24 -43.14 4.17 -27.74
C PRO A 24 -42.79 4.20 -29.23
N SER A 25 -42.39 5.36 -29.74
CA SER A 25 -41.81 5.45 -31.08
C SER A 25 -40.52 4.61 -31.10
N PRO A 26 -40.27 3.82 -32.15
CA PRO A 26 -38.99 3.13 -32.28
C PRO A 26 -37.87 4.17 -32.21
N LYS A 27 -36.92 3.96 -31.29
CA LYS A 27 -35.75 4.83 -31.16
C LYS A 27 -34.79 4.54 -32.32
N PRO A 28 -34.08 5.56 -32.85
CA PRO A 28 -33.02 5.31 -33.82
C PRO A 28 -31.96 4.39 -33.21
N PHE A 29 -31.35 3.56 -34.05
CA PHE A 29 -30.22 2.70 -33.66
C PHE A 29 -29.01 2.95 -34.59
N VAL A 30 -27.83 2.58 -34.10
CA VAL A 30 -26.57 2.68 -34.84
C VAL A 30 -26.01 1.28 -35.06
N ALA A 31 -25.60 0.96 -36.28
CA ALA A 31 -24.88 -0.26 -36.61
C ALA A 31 -23.44 0.08 -37.02
N TYR A 32 -22.45 -0.66 -36.53
CA TYR A 32 -21.04 -0.48 -36.88
C TYR A 32 -20.58 -1.62 -37.79
N VAL A 33 -19.90 -1.28 -38.88
CA VAL A 33 -19.28 -2.24 -39.80
C VAL A 33 -17.77 -2.13 -39.65
N MET A 34 -17.15 -3.22 -39.22
CA MET A 34 -15.72 -3.31 -38.96
C MET A 34 -15.07 -4.36 -39.88
N PHE A 35 -13.79 -4.20 -40.18
CA PHE A 35 -12.99 -5.22 -40.85
C PHE A 35 -11.69 -5.38 -40.07
N LYS A 36 -11.47 -6.56 -39.48
CA LYS A 36 -10.32 -6.83 -38.61
C LYS A 36 -10.11 -5.74 -37.53
N GLY A 37 -11.18 -5.34 -36.85
CA GLY A 37 -11.12 -4.29 -35.83
C GLY A 37 -11.08 -2.85 -36.33
N GLU A 38 -10.96 -2.59 -37.65
CA GLU A 38 -10.97 -1.23 -38.20
C GLU A 38 -12.32 -0.82 -38.81
N PRO A 39 -12.75 0.45 -38.64
CA PRO A 39 -14.01 0.95 -39.20
C PRO A 39 -14.00 1.04 -40.72
N VAL A 40 -14.98 0.43 -41.37
CA VAL A 40 -15.12 0.50 -42.84
C VAL A 40 -15.86 1.77 -43.24
N VAL A 41 -15.18 2.73 -43.87
CA VAL A 41 -15.75 4.04 -44.27
C VAL A 41 -16.26 4.01 -45.72
N GLY A 42 -17.42 4.62 -45.98
CA GLY A 42 -17.93 4.79 -47.34
C GLY A 42 -18.66 3.60 -47.94
N LEU A 43 -19.03 2.60 -47.13
CA LEU A 43 -19.69 1.37 -47.57
C LEU A 43 -21.22 1.54 -47.55
N ASP A 44 -21.88 1.23 -48.67
CA ASP A 44 -23.34 1.25 -48.77
C ASP A 44 -23.95 -0.02 -48.17
N VAL A 45 -24.72 0.15 -47.09
CA VAL A 45 -25.40 -0.94 -46.37
C VAL A 45 -26.90 -0.90 -46.69
N LEU A 46 -27.45 -2.01 -47.17
CA LEU A 46 -28.89 -2.17 -47.44
C LEU A 46 -29.63 -2.73 -46.22
N PHE A 47 -30.53 -1.92 -45.66
CA PHE A 47 -31.46 -2.33 -44.61
C PHE A 47 -32.84 -2.59 -45.22
N THR A 48 -33.50 -3.69 -44.85
CA THR A 48 -34.93 -3.88 -45.15
C THR A 48 -35.73 -3.74 -43.88
N CYS A 49 -36.50 -2.66 -43.79
CA CYS A 49 -37.38 -2.36 -42.67
C CYS A 49 -38.82 -2.39 -43.19
N GLY A 50 -39.57 -3.43 -42.82
CA GLY A 50 -41.03 -3.45 -43.04
C GLY A 50 -41.37 -3.59 -44.52
N GLY A 51 -40.54 -4.32 -45.26
CA GLY A 51 -40.66 -4.52 -46.70
C GLY A 51 -40.17 -3.35 -47.56
N LYS A 52 -39.62 -2.28 -46.96
CA LYS A 52 -38.95 -1.19 -47.69
C LYS A 52 -37.44 -1.28 -47.48
N THR A 53 -36.71 -1.15 -48.58
CA THR A 53 -35.24 -1.17 -48.58
C THR A 53 -34.71 0.26 -48.47
N ILE A 54 -33.75 0.47 -47.57
CA ILE A 54 -33.08 1.75 -47.31
C ILE A 54 -31.58 1.50 -47.40
N THR A 55 -30.90 2.26 -48.26
CA THR A 55 -29.44 2.24 -48.37
C THR A 55 -28.84 3.37 -47.55
N LYS A 56 -27.79 3.09 -46.79
CA LYS A 56 -27.06 4.07 -46.00
C LYS A 56 -25.56 3.80 -46.06
N THR A 57 -24.78 4.85 -46.22
CA THR A 57 -23.32 4.78 -46.29
C THR A 57 -22.69 4.92 -44.90
N THR A 58 -21.71 4.08 -44.57
CA THR A 58 -20.96 4.15 -43.29
C THR A 58 -20.18 5.45 -43.16
N ASN A 59 -20.14 6.00 -41.94
CA ASN A 59 -19.37 7.20 -41.61
C ASN A 59 -17.88 6.87 -41.30
N ILE A 60 -17.11 7.89 -40.91
CA ILE A 60 -15.67 7.76 -40.58
C ILE A 60 -15.35 6.81 -39.41
N LYS A 61 -16.36 6.43 -38.61
CA LYS A 61 -16.24 5.45 -37.52
C LYS A 61 -16.85 4.10 -37.89
N GLY A 62 -17.13 3.85 -39.17
CA GLY A 62 -17.79 2.62 -39.64
C GLY A 62 -19.27 2.54 -39.26
N GLY A 63 -19.84 3.60 -38.67
CA GLY A 63 -21.19 3.63 -38.13
C GLY A 63 -22.22 4.10 -39.15
N VAL A 64 -23.40 3.49 -39.13
CA VAL A 64 -24.59 3.92 -39.86
C VAL A 64 -25.73 4.17 -38.88
N MET A 65 -26.27 5.39 -38.90
CA MET A 65 -27.50 5.71 -38.16
C MET A 65 -28.73 5.39 -39.01
N VAL A 66 -29.57 4.49 -38.53
CA VAL A 66 -30.85 4.14 -39.16
C VAL A 66 -31.98 4.80 -38.39
N ASP A 67 -32.48 5.91 -38.94
CA ASP A 67 -33.69 6.58 -38.45
C ASP A 67 -34.89 6.06 -39.24
N ILE A 68 -35.79 5.32 -38.57
CA ILE A 68 -37.00 4.73 -39.17
C ILE A 68 -38.13 5.77 -39.26
N GLY A 69 -37.90 7.01 -38.80
CA GLY A 69 -38.75 8.16 -39.09
C GLY A 69 -40.04 8.22 -38.25
N GLY A 70 -40.09 9.22 -37.37
CA GLY A 70 -41.33 9.63 -36.71
C GLY A 70 -42.33 10.23 -37.70
N GLY A 71 -43.53 9.63 -37.78
CA GLY A 71 -44.73 10.31 -38.32
C GLY A 71 -45.58 9.52 -39.31
N SER A 72 -45.11 8.39 -39.87
CA SER A 72 -45.94 7.54 -40.73
C SER A 72 -46.50 6.34 -39.96
N PRO A 73 -47.83 6.12 -39.93
CA PRO A 73 -48.45 5.00 -39.20
C PRO A 73 -48.12 3.60 -39.78
N GLU A 74 -47.35 3.50 -40.86
CA GLU A 74 -46.99 2.25 -41.53
C GLU A 74 -45.86 1.44 -40.87
N PHE A 75 -45.15 1.96 -39.86
CA PHE A 75 -43.93 1.32 -39.31
C PHE A 75 -44.04 0.87 -37.85
N LYS A 76 -45.26 0.61 -37.35
CA LYS A 76 -45.49 0.41 -35.91
C LYS A 76 -44.99 -0.91 -35.30
N ASP A 77 -44.57 -1.90 -36.10
CA ASP A 77 -44.04 -3.19 -35.63
C ASP A 77 -43.05 -3.77 -36.66
N VAL A 78 -41.95 -3.07 -36.90
CA VAL A 78 -41.05 -3.40 -38.01
C VAL A 78 -39.68 -3.82 -37.50
N THR A 79 -39.34 -5.10 -37.67
CA THR A 79 -37.97 -5.60 -37.60
C THR A 79 -37.21 -5.16 -38.86
N CYS A 80 -35.99 -4.64 -38.67
CA CYS A 80 -35.06 -4.33 -39.75
C CYS A 80 -34.05 -5.47 -39.86
N SER A 81 -33.84 -6.00 -41.06
CA SER A 81 -32.79 -6.98 -41.34
C SER A 81 -31.82 -6.42 -42.38
N ILE A 82 -30.51 -6.64 -42.19
CA ILE A 82 -29.48 -6.31 -43.17
C ILE A 82 -29.60 -7.31 -44.31
N LEU A 83 -29.94 -6.81 -45.51
CA LEU A 83 -30.21 -7.69 -46.65
C LEU A 83 -28.92 -8.03 -47.39
N GLU A 84 -28.05 -7.04 -47.57
CA GLU A 84 -26.84 -7.13 -48.37
C GLU A 84 -25.87 -6.02 -47.97
N VAL A 85 -24.58 -6.35 -47.92
CA VAL A 85 -23.49 -5.39 -47.84
C VAL A 85 -22.80 -5.44 -49.19
N ASP A 86 -23.11 -4.48 -50.06
CA ASP A 86 -22.52 -4.42 -51.40
C ASP A 86 -21.13 -3.77 -51.29
N CYS A 87 -20.11 -4.60 -51.13
CA CYS A 87 -18.73 -4.18 -51.13
C CYS A 87 -18.16 -3.95 -52.55
N GLY A 88 -18.99 -4.08 -53.61
CA GLY A 88 -18.59 -3.96 -55.01
C GLY A 88 -18.05 -5.24 -55.65
N TYR A 89 -18.10 -6.39 -54.96
CA TYR A 89 -17.51 -7.65 -55.41
C TYR A 89 -18.38 -8.89 -55.10
N GLU A 90 -18.31 -9.89 -56.00
CA GLU A 90 -19.17 -11.10 -56.00
C GLU A 90 -19.00 -12.01 -54.76
N ALA A 91 -17.89 -11.84 -54.00
CA ALA A 91 -17.56 -12.66 -52.83
C ALA A 91 -18.22 -12.21 -51.50
N CYS A 92 -18.79 -11.00 -51.43
CA CYS A 92 -19.41 -10.46 -50.20
C CYS A 92 -20.88 -10.87 -50.00
N GLN A 93 -21.46 -11.69 -50.87
CA GLN A 93 -22.89 -12.05 -50.82
C GLN A 93 -23.21 -13.12 -49.76
N LYS A 94 -23.26 -12.75 -48.48
CA LYS A 94 -23.93 -13.55 -47.44
C LYS A 94 -25.07 -12.77 -46.79
N THR A 95 -26.26 -13.37 -46.82
CA THR A 95 -27.48 -12.87 -46.17
C THR A 95 -27.52 -13.32 -44.71
N TYR A 96 -27.67 -12.40 -43.76
CA TYR A 96 -27.76 -12.72 -42.33
C TYR A 96 -29.18 -12.45 -41.80
N ASN A 97 -29.78 -13.45 -41.14
CA ASN A 97 -31.13 -13.38 -40.59
C ASN A 97 -31.09 -13.03 -39.09
N ALA A 98 -31.39 -11.78 -38.73
CA ALA A 98 -31.54 -11.34 -37.34
C ALA A 98 -32.97 -11.64 -36.85
N GLY A 99 -33.22 -12.88 -36.47
CA GLY A 99 -34.57 -13.39 -36.17
C GLY A 99 -34.70 -14.10 -34.83
N ALA A 100 -34.21 -13.51 -33.73
CA ALA A 100 -34.69 -13.72 -32.35
C ALA A 100 -33.70 -13.04 -31.38
N MET A 101 -34.06 -11.93 -30.74
CA MET A 101 -33.44 -11.45 -29.49
C MET A 101 -34.14 -10.17 -29.00
N ASP A 102 -34.71 -10.24 -27.80
CA ASP A 102 -35.23 -9.10 -27.03
C ASP A 102 -34.05 -8.51 -26.24
N CYS A 103 -33.55 -7.31 -26.57
CA CYS A 103 -32.55 -6.64 -25.74
C CYS A 103 -32.60 -5.10 -25.88
N PRO A 104 -32.69 -4.30 -24.80
CA PRO A 104 -32.94 -2.86 -24.87
C PRO A 104 -31.72 -1.97 -25.18
N LYS A 105 -30.52 -2.54 -25.34
CA LYS A 105 -29.28 -1.84 -25.72
C LYS A 105 -28.34 -2.81 -26.44
N CYS A 106 -28.25 -2.73 -27.76
CA CYS A 106 -27.24 -3.48 -28.51
C CYS A 106 -26.52 -2.56 -29.49
N GLU A 107 -25.22 -2.38 -29.27
CA GLU A 107 -24.26 -2.12 -30.35
C GLU A 107 -24.01 -3.45 -31.05
N TYR A 108 -23.94 -3.43 -32.39
CA TYR A 108 -23.68 -4.63 -33.19
C TYR A 108 -22.42 -4.39 -34.03
N ILE A 109 -21.42 -5.26 -33.87
CA ILE A 109 -20.15 -5.26 -34.60
C ILE A 109 -20.15 -6.46 -35.56
N TYR A 110 -19.88 -6.22 -36.84
CA TYR A 110 -19.75 -7.27 -37.86
C TYR A 110 -18.33 -7.22 -38.44
N GLU A 111 -17.64 -8.36 -38.54
CA GLU A 111 -16.31 -8.51 -39.14
C GLU A 111 -16.38 -9.22 -40.50
N LEU A 112 -15.77 -8.65 -41.55
CA LEU A 112 -15.60 -9.33 -42.85
C LEU A 112 -14.27 -10.12 -42.86
N GLY A 113 -14.22 -11.24 -43.59
CA GLY A 113 -13.10 -12.19 -43.56
C GLY A 113 -12.32 -12.29 -44.87
N GLU A 114 -11.34 -11.41 -45.08
CA GLU A 114 -10.27 -11.47 -46.11
C GLU A 114 -10.51 -10.72 -47.44
N ALA A 115 -9.47 -9.99 -47.86
CA ALA A 115 -9.29 -9.37 -49.17
C ALA A 115 -8.31 -10.20 -50.03
N PRO A 116 -8.44 -10.21 -51.36
CA PRO A 116 -7.51 -10.94 -52.23
C PRO A 116 -6.13 -10.25 -52.32
N PRO A 117 -5.04 -11.00 -52.59
CA PRO A 117 -3.69 -10.46 -52.62
C PRO A 117 -3.47 -9.52 -53.81
N GLU A 118 -2.84 -8.38 -53.55
CA GLU A 118 -2.35 -7.44 -54.57
C GLU A 118 -1.21 -8.06 -55.40
N PRO A 119 -1.01 -7.57 -56.65
CA PRO A 119 0.09 -8.03 -57.50
C PRO A 119 1.43 -7.76 -56.82
N VAL A 120 2.21 -8.82 -56.62
CA VAL A 120 3.53 -8.78 -55.97
C VAL A 120 4.48 -7.90 -56.79
N PRO A 121 4.96 -6.77 -56.27
CA PRO A 121 6.01 -6.01 -56.91
C PRO A 121 7.31 -6.82 -56.89
N GLU A 122 8.03 -6.82 -58.02
CA GLU A 122 9.41 -7.27 -58.06
C GLU A 122 10.25 -6.27 -57.26
N CYS A 123 11.08 -6.76 -56.34
CA CYS A 123 11.94 -5.94 -55.49
C CYS A 123 13.41 -6.31 -55.72
N LEU A 124 14.33 -5.38 -55.50
CA LEU A 124 15.77 -5.64 -55.50
C LEU A 124 16.36 -5.52 -54.10
N ILE A 125 15.74 -4.69 -53.26
CA ILE A 125 16.10 -4.44 -51.86
C ILE A 125 14.83 -4.30 -51.02
N ASP A 126 14.95 -4.48 -49.70
CA ASP A 126 13.80 -4.44 -48.77
C ASP A 126 13.05 -3.10 -48.82
N SER A 127 13.74 -1.99 -49.09
CA SER A 127 13.13 -0.66 -49.24
C SER A 127 12.22 -0.53 -50.47
N ASP A 128 12.26 -1.47 -51.42
CA ASP A 128 11.33 -1.51 -52.55
C ASP A 128 9.96 -2.08 -52.16
N CYS A 129 9.85 -2.66 -50.96
CA CYS A 129 8.65 -3.30 -50.45
C CYS A 129 7.84 -2.41 -49.50
N SER A 130 6.53 -2.63 -49.45
CA SER A 130 5.62 -2.00 -48.49
C SER A 130 5.99 -2.34 -47.04
N LEU A 131 5.58 -1.51 -46.07
CA LEU A 131 5.70 -1.81 -44.64
C LEU A 131 5.25 -3.27 -44.34
N ASN A 132 6.04 -4.02 -43.56
CA ASN A 132 5.86 -5.44 -43.23
C ASN A 132 6.13 -6.46 -44.37
N TYR A 133 6.87 -6.07 -45.41
CA TYR A 133 7.33 -6.99 -46.45
C TYR A 133 8.86 -6.92 -46.58
N LYS A 134 9.53 -8.08 -46.70
CA LYS A 134 10.96 -8.18 -47.02
C LYS A 134 11.16 -8.70 -48.44
N CYS A 135 12.22 -8.27 -49.09
CA CYS A 135 12.58 -8.70 -50.43
C CYS A 135 13.28 -10.05 -50.40
N ILE A 136 12.53 -11.13 -50.64
CA ILE A 136 13.05 -12.50 -50.66
C ILE A 136 12.96 -13.05 -52.08
N SER A 137 14.11 -13.24 -52.72
CA SER A 137 14.20 -13.74 -54.10
C SER A 137 13.41 -12.91 -55.11
N GLU A 138 13.66 -11.60 -55.12
CA GLU A 138 13.02 -10.63 -56.02
C GLU A 138 11.50 -10.47 -55.82
N LYS A 139 10.98 -10.89 -54.67
CA LYS A 139 9.57 -10.75 -54.33
C LYS A 139 9.40 -10.18 -52.93
N CYS A 140 8.51 -9.20 -52.79
CA CYS A 140 8.07 -8.75 -51.50
C CYS A 140 7.26 -9.87 -50.84
N VAL A 141 7.84 -10.51 -49.82
CA VAL A 141 7.19 -11.52 -49.00
C VAL A 141 6.75 -10.83 -47.71
N TYR A 142 5.47 -10.98 -47.39
CA TYR A 142 4.94 -10.49 -46.12
C TYR A 142 5.70 -11.20 -45.00
N VAL A 143 6.37 -10.41 -44.17
CA VAL A 143 6.90 -10.88 -42.90
C VAL A 143 5.83 -10.50 -41.91
N GLU A 144 5.14 -11.51 -41.39
CA GLU A 144 4.24 -11.29 -40.26
C GLU A 144 5.07 -10.59 -39.19
N PRO A 145 4.75 -9.34 -38.82
CA PRO A 145 5.47 -8.68 -37.74
C PRO A 145 5.40 -9.65 -36.57
N GLU A 146 6.54 -9.87 -35.90
CA GLU A 146 6.53 -10.69 -34.70
C GLU A 146 5.37 -10.20 -33.84
N PRO A 147 4.47 -11.10 -33.40
CA PRO A 147 3.28 -10.69 -32.69
C PRO A 147 3.76 -9.82 -31.55
N THR A 148 3.40 -8.53 -31.57
CA THR A 148 3.68 -7.63 -30.46
C THR A 148 3.19 -8.39 -29.23
N PRO A 149 4.07 -8.70 -28.25
CA PRO A 149 3.71 -9.55 -27.13
C PRO A 149 2.41 -9.00 -26.58
N THR A 150 1.35 -9.80 -26.69
CA THR A 150 0.04 -9.35 -26.22
C THR A 150 0.22 -9.18 -24.73
N PRO A 151 -0.02 -7.97 -24.16
CA PRO A 151 0.24 -7.73 -22.76
C PRO A 151 -0.45 -8.81 -21.96
N THR A 152 0.33 -9.61 -21.25
CA THR A 152 -0.20 -10.61 -20.32
C THR A 152 -1.12 -9.83 -19.39
N PRO A 153 -2.41 -10.20 -19.26
CA PRO A 153 -3.31 -9.47 -18.38
C PRO A 153 -2.67 -9.44 -17.00
N GLU A 154 -2.47 -8.24 -16.45
CA GLU A 154 -1.87 -8.07 -15.14
C GLU A 154 -2.62 -8.96 -14.14
N PRO A 155 -1.91 -9.80 -13.37
CA PRO A 155 -2.53 -10.62 -12.36
C PRO A 155 -3.28 -9.71 -11.39
N LYS A 156 -4.44 -10.18 -10.90
CA LYS A 156 -5.15 -9.43 -9.87
C LYS A 156 -4.26 -9.31 -8.64
N ILE A 157 -4.32 -8.19 -7.91
CA ILE A 157 -3.49 -7.94 -6.73
C ILE A 157 -3.57 -9.10 -5.71
N GLU A 158 -4.74 -9.72 -5.53
CA GLU A 158 -4.94 -10.91 -4.68
C GLU A 158 -4.04 -12.11 -5.07
N GLU A 159 -3.65 -12.21 -6.34
CA GLU A 159 -2.77 -13.28 -6.86
C GLU A 159 -1.28 -12.98 -6.59
N LYS A 160 -0.92 -11.74 -6.22
CA LYS A 160 0.46 -11.34 -5.89
C LYS A 160 0.86 -11.64 -4.44
N VAL A 161 -0.05 -12.21 -3.63
CA VAL A 161 0.26 -12.65 -2.26
C VAL A 161 0.68 -14.12 -2.27
N ASN A 162 1.97 -14.35 -2.05
CA ASN A 162 2.57 -15.67 -1.93
C ASN A 162 2.88 -16.00 -0.46
N SER A 163 3.17 -17.26 -0.18
CA SER A 163 3.63 -17.70 1.14
C SER A 163 4.87 -18.56 0.96
N ASN A 164 5.77 -18.54 1.93
CA ASN A 164 6.89 -19.48 1.96
C ASN A 164 6.41 -20.92 2.22
N GLU A 165 7.31 -21.90 2.08
CA GLU A 165 6.95 -23.33 2.12
C GLU A 165 6.24 -23.76 3.41
N ASP A 166 6.52 -23.11 4.54
CA ASP A 166 5.98 -23.45 5.86
C ASP A 166 4.84 -22.53 6.33
N GLY A 167 4.44 -21.53 5.53
CA GLY A 167 3.37 -20.60 5.89
C GLY A 167 3.76 -19.52 6.89
N THR A 168 5.02 -19.45 7.34
CA THR A 168 5.45 -18.50 8.38
C THR A 168 5.65 -17.08 7.89
N ILE A 169 5.79 -16.88 6.58
CA ILE A 169 5.99 -15.59 5.93
C ILE A 169 5.10 -15.50 4.69
N ALA A 170 4.22 -14.50 4.67
CA ALA A 170 3.55 -14.05 3.47
C ALA A 170 4.45 -13.03 2.72
N LEU A 171 4.53 -13.15 1.40
CA LEU A 171 5.29 -12.27 0.51
C LEU A 171 4.32 -11.56 -0.44
N ILE A 172 4.46 -10.26 -0.56
CA ILE A 172 3.67 -9.42 -1.46
C ILE A 172 4.64 -8.75 -2.42
N GLU A 173 4.48 -9.01 -3.71
CA GLU A 173 5.28 -8.41 -4.78
C GLU A 173 4.45 -7.31 -5.47
N ALA A 174 5.04 -6.15 -5.67
CA ALA A 174 4.37 -5.02 -6.34
C ALA A 174 5.38 -4.16 -7.10
N ASN A 175 4.95 -3.60 -8.22
CA ASN A 175 5.78 -2.69 -9.02
C ASN A 175 5.80 -1.31 -8.38
N PHE A 176 6.74 -0.46 -8.79
CA PHE A 176 6.69 0.95 -8.38
C PHE A 176 5.44 1.62 -8.97
N GLY A 177 4.82 2.52 -8.21
CA GLY A 177 3.54 3.15 -8.56
C GLY A 177 2.30 2.30 -8.26
N ASP A 178 2.45 1.01 -7.93
CA ASP A 178 1.32 0.17 -7.53
C ASP A 178 0.80 0.59 -6.14
N CYS A 179 -0.52 0.57 -5.99
CA CYS A 179 -1.19 0.55 -4.70
C CYS A 179 -1.75 -0.84 -4.43
N VAL A 180 -1.34 -1.42 -3.31
CA VAL A 180 -1.71 -2.75 -2.86
C VAL A 180 -2.82 -2.64 -1.83
N ASP A 181 -3.84 -3.49 -1.94
CA ASP A 181 -4.90 -3.69 -0.96
C ASP A 181 -5.14 -5.20 -0.88
N VAL A 182 -4.66 -5.82 0.19
CA VAL A 182 -4.66 -7.29 0.36
C VAL A 182 -5.17 -7.68 1.74
N VAL A 183 -5.83 -8.83 1.80
CA VAL A 183 -6.23 -9.49 3.04
C VAL A 183 -5.47 -10.81 3.14
N ILE A 184 -4.76 -11.00 4.24
CA ILE A 184 -3.94 -12.17 4.53
C ILE A 184 -4.65 -12.98 5.60
N THR A 185 -4.91 -14.25 5.30
CA THR A 185 -5.50 -15.23 6.22
C THR A 185 -4.50 -16.34 6.54
N ASP A 186 -4.90 -17.30 7.37
CA ASP A 186 -4.15 -18.53 7.72
C ASP A 186 -3.52 -19.25 6.50
N SER A 187 -4.23 -19.23 5.37
CA SER A 187 -3.82 -19.86 4.11
C SER A 187 -2.53 -19.28 3.51
N LYS A 188 -2.18 -18.05 3.91
CA LYS A 188 -0.97 -17.33 3.50
C LYS A 188 -0.02 -17.10 4.67
N LEU A 189 -0.52 -17.04 5.89
CA LEU A 189 0.26 -16.85 7.11
C LEU A 189 -0.26 -17.78 8.21
N SER A 190 0.37 -18.94 8.39
CA SER A 190 -0.06 -20.02 9.28
C SER A 190 -0.09 -19.66 10.77
N LYS A 191 0.41 -18.47 11.12
CA LYS A 191 0.33 -17.92 12.48
C LYS A 191 -1.07 -17.39 12.80
N LEU A 192 -1.83 -16.99 11.79
CA LEU A 192 -3.21 -16.53 11.95
C LEU A 192 -4.09 -17.73 12.29
N PHE A 193 -4.90 -17.57 13.33
CA PHE A 193 -5.88 -18.58 13.75
C PHE A 193 -6.98 -18.76 12.67
N ASP A 194 -7.37 -19.99 12.40
CA ASP A 194 -8.57 -20.36 11.63
C ASP A 194 -9.11 -21.66 12.25
N GLY A 195 -10.31 -21.59 12.83
CA GLY A 195 -10.88 -22.70 13.59
C GLY A 195 -12.18 -22.38 14.31
N THR A 196 -12.47 -23.15 15.35
CA THR A 196 -13.71 -23.00 16.12
C THR A 196 -13.43 -22.65 17.57
N ILE A 197 -14.29 -21.82 18.16
CA ILE A 197 -14.32 -21.54 19.59
C ILE A 197 -15.61 -22.08 20.22
N ASP A 198 -15.53 -22.49 21.49
CA ASP A 198 -16.67 -23.02 22.24
C ASP A 198 -17.28 -21.89 23.09
N PHE A 199 -18.58 -21.61 22.94
CA PHE A 199 -19.32 -20.63 23.75
C PHE A 199 -20.76 -21.10 24.00
N ASP A 200 -21.25 -21.02 25.25
CA ASP A 200 -22.56 -21.57 25.69
C ASP A 200 -22.89 -22.97 25.09
N THR A 201 -21.91 -23.89 25.15
CA THR A 201 -22.04 -25.26 24.63
C THR A 201 -22.24 -25.41 23.11
N GLU A 202 -22.11 -24.31 22.35
CA GLU A 202 -22.11 -24.29 20.89
C GLU A 202 -20.71 -23.96 20.36
N ASP A 203 -20.37 -24.52 19.20
CA ASP A 203 -19.09 -24.27 18.52
C ASP A 203 -19.34 -23.20 17.45
N TYR A 204 -18.50 -22.16 17.38
CA TYR A 204 -18.59 -21.06 16.42
C TYR A 204 -17.33 -21.00 15.56
N ASP A 205 -17.49 -20.88 14.25
CA ASP A 205 -16.39 -20.70 13.29
C ASP A 205 -15.82 -19.28 13.39
N THR A 206 -14.50 -19.17 13.53
CA THR A 206 -13.77 -17.91 13.67
C THR A 206 -12.40 -17.98 13.01
N HIS A 207 -11.90 -16.83 12.55
CA HIS A 207 -10.56 -16.73 11.99
C HIS A 207 -9.92 -15.38 12.29
N GLU A 208 -8.62 -15.28 12.05
CA GLU A 208 -7.85 -14.06 12.08
C GLU A 208 -7.45 -13.64 10.67
N GLU A 209 -7.47 -12.34 10.41
CA GLU A 209 -7.01 -11.76 9.15
C GLU A 209 -6.19 -10.49 9.37
N ILE A 210 -5.23 -10.25 8.48
CA ILE A 210 -4.48 -8.99 8.39
C ILE A 210 -4.83 -8.32 7.07
N SER A 211 -5.46 -7.15 7.12
CA SER A 211 -5.63 -6.29 5.96
C SER A 211 -4.48 -5.28 5.89
N LEU A 212 -3.81 -5.23 4.73
CA LEU A 212 -2.71 -4.31 4.48
C LEU A 212 -2.97 -3.51 3.20
N LYS A 213 -2.90 -2.18 3.32
CA LYS A 213 -2.98 -1.23 2.23
C LYS A 213 -1.74 -0.34 2.20
N TYR A 214 -1.12 -0.21 1.05
CA TYR A 214 0.03 0.68 0.85
C TYR A 214 0.19 1.07 -0.61
N CYS A 215 0.95 2.13 -0.89
CA CYS A 215 1.39 2.48 -2.24
C CYS A 215 2.92 2.55 -2.29
N ILE A 216 3.52 2.22 -3.44
CA ILE A 216 4.95 2.38 -3.66
C ILE A 216 5.16 3.64 -4.49
N GLU A 217 5.67 4.69 -3.87
CA GLU A 217 5.92 5.96 -4.52
C GLU A 217 7.41 6.16 -4.84
N THR A 218 7.70 7.01 -5.82
CA THR A 218 9.06 7.35 -6.25
C THR A 218 9.25 8.88 -6.26
N SER A 219 10.43 9.36 -6.67
CA SER A 219 10.65 10.80 -6.90
C SER A 219 9.71 11.49 -7.89
N LEU A 220 8.93 10.74 -8.67
CA LEU A 220 7.89 11.33 -9.51
C LEU A 220 6.71 11.85 -8.67
N ASP A 221 6.43 11.21 -7.54
CA ASP A 221 5.36 11.58 -6.61
C ASP A 221 5.85 12.66 -5.64
N ASP A 222 7.01 12.43 -5.03
CA ASP A 222 7.67 13.38 -4.14
C ASP A 222 9.18 13.38 -4.41
N VAL A 223 9.69 14.49 -4.92
CA VAL A 223 11.10 14.67 -5.27
C VAL A 223 12.05 14.40 -4.11
N ASP A 224 11.60 14.58 -2.87
CA ASP A 224 12.41 14.34 -1.68
C ASP A 224 12.73 12.83 -1.48
N PHE A 225 12.01 11.92 -2.15
CA PHE A 225 12.32 10.48 -2.15
C PHE A 225 13.59 10.14 -2.96
N GLY A 226 13.97 11.00 -3.90
CA GLY A 226 15.14 10.78 -4.76
C GLY A 226 15.06 9.46 -5.52
N LEU A 227 16.18 8.73 -5.58
CA LEU A 227 16.28 7.48 -6.35
C LEU A 227 15.90 6.23 -5.55
N GLU A 228 15.30 6.38 -4.38
CA GLU A 228 14.85 5.27 -3.55
C GLU A 228 13.32 5.25 -3.53
N PRO A 229 12.67 4.17 -4.00
CA PRO A 229 11.23 4.03 -3.84
C PRO A 229 10.88 3.95 -2.35
N LYS A 230 9.72 4.47 -2.00
CA LYS A 230 9.20 4.49 -0.63
C LYS A 230 7.84 3.81 -0.56
N VAL A 231 7.61 3.04 0.49
CA VAL A 231 6.29 2.47 0.79
C VAL A 231 5.55 3.43 1.71
N ILE A 232 4.39 3.90 1.24
CA ILE A 232 3.52 4.81 1.97
C ILE A 232 2.32 4.05 2.51
N ILE A 233 2.04 4.29 3.79
CA ILE A 233 0.93 3.67 4.52
C ILE A 233 0.12 4.79 5.15
N GLU A 234 -1.18 4.87 4.84
CA GLU A 234 -2.07 5.87 5.44
C GLU A 234 -2.55 5.40 6.83
N GLU A 235 -3.19 6.30 7.59
CA GLU A 235 -3.90 5.89 8.81
C GLU A 235 -4.93 4.81 8.47
N GLU A 236 -5.15 3.87 9.40
CA GLU A 236 -6.08 2.74 9.25
C GLU A 236 -5.83 1.80 8.06
N SER A 237 -4.62 1.83 7.50
CA SER A 237 -4.23 1.00 6.35
C SER A 237 -3.64 -0.35 6.73
N ILE A 238 -3.34 -0.56 8.01
CA ILE A 238 -2.93 -1.84 8.59
C ILE A 238 -3.97 -2.20 9.64
N GLU A 239 -4.66 -3.31 9.44
CA GLU A 239 -5.70 -3.80 10.34
C GLU A 239 -5.46 -5.28 10.61
N TYR A 240 -5.43 -5.67 11.89
CA TYR A 240 -5.51 -7.07 12.31
C TYR A 240 -6.87 -7.28 12.96
N CYS A 241 -7.58 -8.33 12.56
CA CYS A 241 -8.92 -8.63 13.02
C CYS A 241 -9.04 -10.08 13.49
N TYR A 242 -9.77 -10.27 14.58
CA TYR A 242 -10.40 -11.51 14.97
C TYR A 242 -11.86 -11.48 14.50
N VAL A 243 -12.22 -12.38 13.60
CA VAL A 243 -13.49 -12.40 12.86
C VAL A 243 -14.33 -13.58 13.31
N PHE A 244 -15.59 -13.31 13.67
CA PHE A 244 -16.59 -14.32 13.94
C PHE A 244 -17.38 -14.61 12.66
N ASP A 245 -17.12 -15.76 12.02
CA ASP A 245 -17.83 -16.16 10.80
C ASP A 245 -19.27 -16.58 11.09
N ASP A 246 -19.46 -17.23 12.24
CA ASP A 246 -20.78 -17.50 12.80
C ASP A 246 -21.27 -16.37 13.72
N LEU A 247 -22.59 -16.13 13.72
CA LEU A 247 -23.20 -15.11 14.55
C LEU A 247 -23.25 -15.56 16.03
N ILE A 248 -22.39 -14.99 16.86
CA ILE A 248 -22.41 -15.19 18.32
C ILE A 248 -23.56 -14.39 18.95
N PRO A 249 -24.36 -14.97 19.86
CA PRO A 249 -25.40 -14.25 20.56
C PRO A 249 -24.80 -13.28 21.60
N LEU A 250 -24.43 -12.08 21.16
CA LEU A 250 -23.76 -11.05 21.98
C LEU A 250 -24.48 -10.72 23.31
N ALA A 251 -25.79 -10.96 23.39
CA ALA A 251 -26.59 -10.72 24.60
C ALA A 251 -26.38 -11.78 25.69
N ASP A 252 -25.83 -12.93 25.34
CA ASP A 252 -25.58 -14.05 26.24
C ASP A 252 -24.15 -13.98 26.82
N ILE A 253 -23.25 -13.20 26.19
CA ILE A 253 -21.92 -12.89 26.76
C ILE A 253 -22.11 -12.05 28.03
N ALA A 254 -21.76 -12.64 29.18
CA ALA A 254 -21.99 -12.08 30.50
C ALA A 254 -20.82 -12.41 31.46
N ARG A 255 -20.88 -11.87 32.69
CA ARG A 255 -19.82 -12.08 33.68
C ARG A 255 -19.65 -13.52 34.14
N ASP A 256 -20.74 -14.29 34.12
CA ASP A 256 -20.84 -15.70 34.49
C ASP A 256 -20.72 -16.64 33.28
N GLU A 257 -20.63 -16.07 32.08
CA GLU A 257 -20.53 -16.77 30.80
C GLU A 257 -19.67 -15.92 29.85
N GLU A 258 -18.37 -15.92 30.12
CA GLU A 258 -17.40 -15.13 29.38
C GLU A 258 -17.00 -15.81 28.06
N LEU A 259 -16.68 -14.98 27.07
CA LEU A 259 -16.14 -15.43 25.79
C LEU A 259 -14.61 -15.34 25.86
N GLU A 260 -13.94 -16.48 25.85
CA GLU A 260 -12.48 -16.57 25.82
C GLU A 260 -11.99 -16.63 24.37
N ILE A 261 -11.09 -15.70 24.00
CA ILE A 261 -10.39 -15.72 22.71
C ILE A 261 -8.90 -15.50 22.90
N GLU A 262 -8.08 -16.02 21.98
CA GLU A 262 -6.68 -15.63 21.85
C GLU A 262 -6.59 -14.49 20.81
N PHE A 263 -6.03 -13.35 21.21
CA PHE A 263 -5.94 -12.14 20.39
C PHE A 263 -4.52 -11.58 20.49
N LEU A 264 -3.77 -11.55 19.39
CA LEU A 264 -2.35 -11.11 19.36
C LEU A 264 -1.45 -11.83 20.39
N ASN A 265 -1.62 -13.15 20.53
CA ASN A 265 -1.01 -14.02 21.55
C ASN A 265 -1.44 -13.75 23.02
N ASP A 266 -2.41 -12.86 23.26
CA ASP A 266 -2.96 -12.62 24.60
C ASP A 266 -4.34 -13.28 24.74
N SER A 267 -4.61 -13.87 25.90
CA SER A 267 -5.94 -14.40 26.22
C SER A 267 -6.85 -13.26 26.67
N LEU A 268 -7.96 -13.04 25.96
CA LEU A 268 -8.98 -12.07 26.33
C LEU A 268 -10.22 -12.80 26.85
N GLU A 269 -10.68 -12.42 28.04
CA GLU A 269 -11.95 -12.85 28.62
C GLU A 269 -12.99 -11.75 28.46
N ILE A 270 -13.83 -11.86 27.44
CA ILE A 270 -14.84 -10.86 27.12
C ILE A 270 -16.11 -11.16 27.91
N ILE A 271 -16.48 -10.26 28.82
CA ILE A 271 -17.65 -10.39 29.70
C ILE A 271 -18.87 -9.59 29.23
N SER A 272 -18.68 -8.78 28.18
CA SER A 272 -19.75 -8.06 27.47
C SER A 272 -19.22 -7.60 26.12
N LEU A 273 -19.98 -7.82 25.05
CA LEU A 273 -19.63 -7.36 23.70
C LEU A 273 -20.84 -6.70 23.03
N SER A 274 -20.62 -5.55 22.39
CA SER A 274 -21.58 -4.89 21.51
C SER A 274 -20.88 -4.37 20.26
N ASN A 275 -21.65 -3.76 19.35
CA ASN A 275 -21.14 -3.37 18.03
C ASN A 275 -20.00 -2.36 18.03
N ASP A 276 -19.82 -1.59 19.11
CA ASP A 276 -18.86 -0.49 19.24
C ASP A 276 -18.18 -0.46 20.62
N ARG A 277 -18.29 -1.54 21.41
CA ARG A 277 -17.76 -1.60 22.76
C ARG A 277 -17.59 -3.05 23.21
N MET A 278 -16.52 -3.33 23.92
CA MET A 278 -16.34 -4.56 24.69
C MET A 278 -15.98 -4.26 26.13
N THR A 279 -16.16 -5.24 27.01
CA THR A 279 -15.61 -5.21 28.36
C THR A 279 -14.85 -6.50 28.57
N ILE A 280 -13.56 -6.37 28.86
CA ILE A 280 -12.66 -7.50 29.09
C ILE A 280 -12.38 -7.64 30.58
N ARG A 281 -12.10 -8.87 31.00
CA ARG A 281 -11.55 -9.22 32.30
C ARG A 281 -10.08 -9.57 32.10
N HIS A 282 -9.20 -8.96 32.88
CA HIS A 282 -7.77 -9.28 32.87
C HIS A 282 -7.18 -9.26 34.28
N GLY A 283 -5.97 -9.81 34.42
CA GLY A 283 -5.24 -9.82 35.69
C GLY A 283 -4.40 -11.09 35.88
N GLU A 284 -3.46 -11.05 36.82
CA GLU A 284 -2.64 -12.21 37.15
C GLU A 284 -3.49 -13.19 37.97
N LEU A 285 -3.61 -14.43 37.48
CA LEU A 285 -4.37 -15.49 38.12
C LEU A 285 -3.53 -16.18 39.20
N TYR A 286 -4.06 -16.21 40.42
CA TYR A 286 -3.47 -16.93 41.55
C TYR A 286 -4.43 -18.00 42.05
N ASN A 287 -3.95 -19.24 42.11
CA ASN A 287 -4.73 -20.39 42.57
C ASN A 287 -4.10 -21.06 43.81
N GLU A 288 -4.57 -22.27 44.17
CA GLU A 288 -4.03 -23.06 45.30
C GLU A 288 -2.49 -23.23 45.24
N GLN A 289 -1.93 -23.42 44.04
CA GLN A 289 -0.48 -23.63 43.85
C GLN A 289 0.32 -22.36 44.13
N ASP A 290 -0.30 -21.20 43.93
CA ASP A 290 0.31 -19.88 44.10
C ASP A 290 0.09 -19.31 45.51
N GLY A 291 -0.55 -20.08 46.40
CA GLY A 291 -0.79 -19.68 47.79
C GLY A 291 -2.15 -19.03 48.04
N CYS A 292 -3.11 -19.14 47.12
CA CYS A 292 -4.51 -18.77 47.37
C CYS A 292 -5.19 -19.78 48.31
N VAL A 293 -4.72 -19.81 49.54
CA VAL A 293 -5.11 -20.74 50.60
C VAL A 293 -5.34 -19.96 51.89
N GLU A 294 -6.41 -20.26 52.61
CA GLU A 294 -6.77 -19.55 53.85
C GLU A 294 -5.61 -19.54 54.86
N GLY A 295 -5.16 -18.34 55.24
CA GLY A 295 -4.07 -18.08 56.18
C GLY A 295 -2.68 -17.90 55.56
N GLU A 296 -2.54 -18.09 54.25
CA GLU A 296 -1.30 -17.86 53.51
C GLU A 296 -1.22 -16.43 52.95
N GLU A 297 -0.09 -16.09 52.32
CA GLU A 297 0.13 -14.81 51.66
C GLU A 297 0.58 -15.03 50.22
N ILE A 298 0.11 -14.17 49.32
CA ILE A 298 0.53 -14.09 47.92
C ILE A 298 1.41 -12.85 47.77
N ASP A 299 2.52 -12.95 47.05
CA ASP A 299 3.35 -11.79 46.73
C ASP A 299 2.87 -11.14 45.43
N TYR A 300 2.37 -9.91 45.51
CA TYR A 300 1.97 -9.13 44.34
C TYR A 300 2.79 -7.82 44.32
N ASN A 301 3.61 -7.64 43.28
CA ASN A 301 4.52 -6.50 43.15
C ASN A 301 5.43 -6.26 44.38
N GLY A 302 5.87 -7.35 45.05
CA GLY A 302 6.74 -7.30 46.22
C GLY A 302 6.04 -6.91 47.53
N LEU A 303 4.71 -6.86 47.53
CA LEU A 303 3.88 -6.61 48.70
C LEU A 303 2.97 -7.83 48.97
N PRO A 304 2.86 -8.28 50.24
CA PRO A 304 2.06 -9.44 50.57
C PRO A 304 0.56 -9.10 50.57
N ILE A 305 -0.21 -9.94 49.91
CA ILE A 305 -1.67 -10.02 50.00
C ILE A 305 -1.99 -11.19 50.94
N SER A 306 -2.49 -10.89 52.13
CA SER A 306 -2.87 -11.93 53.09
C SER A 306 -4.25 -12.49 52.76
N ILE A 307 -4.33 -13.81 52.59
CA ILE A 307 -5.57 -14.55 52.38
C ILE A 307 -6.19 -14.86 53.73
N GLY A 308 -7.27 -14.17 54.06
CA GLY A 308 -8.05 -14.38 55.26
C GLY A 308 -9.01 -15.55 55.15
N THR A 309 -10.18 -15.41 55.78
CA THR A 309 -11.23 -16.45 55.76
C THR A 309 -11.83 -16.59 54.37
N ILE A 310 -11.91 -17.84 53.88
CA ILE A 310 -12.62 -18.20 52.65
C ILE A 310 -13.99 -18.79 53.03
N GLY A 311 -15.05 -18.07 52.66
CA GLY A 311 -16.45 -18.45 52.86
C GLY A 311 -17.02 -19.25 51.69
N GLU A 312 -18.32 -19.59 51.76
CA GLU A 312 -19.05 -20.25 50.67
C GLU A 312 -19.20 -19.36 49.42
N ASP A 313 -19.20 -18.04 49.61
CA ASP A 313 -19.47 -17.05 48.56
C ASP A 313 -18.52 -15.83 48.64
N PHE A 314 -17.41 -15.91 49.38
CA PHE A 314 -16.49 -14.78 49.54
C PHE A 314 -15.08 -15.18 49.96
N VAL A 315 -14.12 -14.27 49.73
CA VAL A 315 -12.77 -14.31 50.28
C VAL A 315 -12.50 -13.00 51.02
N TYR A 316 -11.92 -13.08 52.22
CA TYR A 316 -11.45 -11.90 52.96
C TYR A 316 -9.97 -11.67 52.63
N LEU A 317 -9.63 -10.52 52.07
CA LEU A 317 -8.28 -10.23 51.58
C LEU A 317 -7.73 -9.01 52.29
N SER A 318 -6.41 -8.97 52.53
CA SER A 318 -5.75 -7.79 53.07
C SER A 318 -4.51 -7.42 52.28
N TYR A 319 -4.42 -6.15 51.89
CA TYR A 319 -3.30 -5.57 51.17
C TYR A 319 -2.93 -4.23 51.79
N ASN A 320 -1.64 -4.03 52.07
CA ASN A 320 -1.11 -2.80 52.70
C ASN A 320 -1.85 -2.34 53.98
N GLY A 321 -2.33 -3.30 54.78
CA GLY A 321 -3.05 -3.03 56.03
C GLY A 321 -4.53 -2.64 55.88
N GLU A 322 -5.03 -2.54 54.65
CA GLU A 322 -6.45 -2.48 54.33
C GLU A 322 -6.98 -3.90 54.13
N SER A 323 -8.25 -4.15 54.45
CA SER A 323 -8.85 -5.46 54.23
C SER A 323 -10.29 -5.33 53.79
N GLU A 324 -10.70 -6.17 52.85
CA GLU A 324 -12.05 -6.16 52.28
C GLU A 324 -12.58 -7.60 52.15
N ARG A 325 -13.91 -7.73 52.18
CA ARG A 325 -14.61 -8.97 51.83
C ARG A 325 -15.05 -8.88 50.38
N ILE A 326 -14.51 -9.74 49.52
CA ILE A 326 -14.85 -9.80 48.11
C ILE A 326 -15.73 -11.03 47.88
N ASN A 327 -16.89 -10.86 47.26
CA ASN A 327 -17.78 -11.99 46.99
C ASN A 327 -17.33 -12.71 45.71
N TYR A 328 -17.70 -13.97 45.62
CA TYR A 328 -17.57 -14.77 44.40
C TYR A 328 -18.17 -14.06 43.18
N GLU A 329 -17.51 -14.15 42.02
CA GLU A 329 -17.91 -13.49 40.76
C GLU A 329 -18.09 -11.97 40.87
N THR A 330 -17.39 -11.33 41.83
CA THR A 330 -17.39 -9.87 41.95
C THR A 330 -15.98 -9.33 42.04
N VAL A 331 -15.79 -8.15 41.42
CA VAL A 331 -14.59 -7.34 41.62
C VAL A 331 -14.73 -6.54 42.91
N GLY A 332 -13.72 -6.61 43.77
CA GLY A 332 -13.58 -5.78 44.97
C GLY A 332 -12.26 -5.02 44.98
N GLU A 333 -12.23 -3.87 45.64
CA GLU A 333 -11.03 -3.05 45.79
C GLU A 333 -10.39 -3.31 47.16
N VAL A 334 -9.07 -3.53 47.20
CA VAL A 334 -8.29 -3.62 48.44
C VAL A 334 -7.10 -2.68 48.35
N GLY A 335 -7.22 -1.46 48.88
CA GLY A 335 -6.22 -0.42 48.71
C GLY A 335 -6.23 0.16 47.29
N GLU A 336 -5.18 -0.08 46.52
CA GLU A 336 -5.00 0.44 45.16
C GLU A 336 -5.11 -0.62 44.06
N ILE A 337 -5.46 -1.85 44.43
CA ILE A 337 -5.64 -2.98 43.51
C ILE A 337 -7.10 -3.41 43.50
N GLN A 338 -7.53 -3.95 42.36
CA GLN A 338 -8.76 -4.69 42.21
C GLN A 338 -8.48 -6.18 42.28
N ILE A 339 -9.39 -6.93 42.90
CA ILE A 339 -9.32 -8.38 43.01
C ILE A 339 -10.67 -8.98 42.63
N TYR A 340 -10.65 -9.99 41.76
CA TYR A 340 -11.81 -10.78 41.35
C TYR A 340 -11.66 -12.18 41.90
N VAL A 341 -12.77 -12.76 42.38
CA VAL A 341 -12.77 -14.10 42.97
C VAL A 341 -13.42 -15.07 41.99
N ASP A 342 -12.58 -15.78 41.22
CA ASP A 342 -12.99 -16.80 40.25
C ASP A 342 -13.52 -18.08 40.93
N GLU A 343 -12.95 -18.46 42.08
CA GLU A 343 -13.38 -19.63 42.84
C GLU A 343 -13.15 -19.43 44.35
N ALA A 344 -14.12 -19.89 45.16
CA ALA A 344 -13.99 -19.95 46.62
C ALA A 344 -14.52 -21.31 47.14
N VAL A 345 -13.60 -22.16 47.60
CA VAL A 345 -13.91 -23.50 48.10
C VAL A 345 -13.66 -23.54 49.62
N PRO A 346 -14.67 -23.26 50.46
CA PRO A 346 -14.49 -23.34 51.90
C PRO A 346 -14.31 -24.80 52.34
N ASN A 347 -13.47 -25.03 53.34
CA ASN A 347 -13.30 -26.35 53.93
C ASN A 347 -13.34 -26.28 55.46
N ARG A 348 -14.06 -27.22 56.09
CA ARG A 348 -14.16 -27.25 57.57
C ARG A 348 -13.01 -28.01 58.22
N ASP A 349 -12.43 -28.95 57.49
CA ASP A 349 -11.41 -29.88 58.00
C ASP A 349 -10.00 -29.51 57.51
N ARG A 350 -9.89 -28.57 56.55
CA ARG A 350 -8.66 -28.05 55.95
C ARG A 350 -8.80 -26.55 55.69
N PRO A 351 -7.71 -25.81 55.44
CA PRO A 351 -7.82 -24.44 54.92
C PRO A 351 -8.71 -24.39 53.68
N GLY A 352 -9.52 -23.34 53.55
CA GLY A 352 -10.22 -23.05 52.30
C GLY A 352 -9.23 -22.77 51.16
N LEU A 353 -9.69 -22.96 49.93
CA LEU A 353 -8.94 -22.71 48.71
C LEU A 353 -9.65 -21.64 47.89
N CYS A 354 -8.91 -20.84 47.14
CA CYS A 354 -9.46 -19.87 46.22
C CYS A 354 -8.72 -19.86 44.88
N SER A 355 -9.37 -19.24 43.90
CA SER A 355 -8.74 -18.73 42.69
C SER A 355 -9.13 -17.27 42.57
N ILE A 356 -8.16 -16.39 42.44
CA ILE A 356 -8.37 -14.95 42.33
C ILE A 356 -7.54 -14.35 41.20
N ARG A 357 -8.07 -13.31 40.56
CA ARG A 357 -7.33 -12.43 39.65
C ARG A 357 -7.01 -11.11 40.31
N ILE A 358 -5.82 -10.59 40.06
CA ILE A 358 -5.34 -9.35 40.66
C ILE A 358 -4.79 -8.43 39.56
N ALA A 359 -5.26 -7.18 39.54
CA ALA A 359 -4.80 -6.14 38.63
C ALA A 359 -5.04 -4.74 39.24
N GLU A 360 -4.54 -3.68 38.60
CA GLU A 360 -4.93 -2.31 38.97
C GLU A 360 -6.42 -2.06 38.62
N ASP A 361 -6.80 -2.45 37.40
CA ASP A 361 -8.18 -2.53 36.93
C ASP A 361 -8.39 -3.97 36.43
N ILE A 362 -9.44 -4.66 36.89
CA ILE A 362 -9.73 -6.03 36.43
C ILE A 362 -10.69 -6.05 35.26
N GLU A 363 -11.73 -5.21 35.33
CA GLU A 363 -12.70 -5.07 34.26
C GLU A 363 -12.42 -3.76 33.52
N GLU A 364 -11.99 -3.87 32.27
CA GLU A 364 -11.74 -2.72 31.40
C GLU A 364 -12.82 -2.66 30.33
N ALA A 365 -13.48 -1.50 30.22
CA ALA A 365 -14.41 -1.26 29.14
C ALA A 365 -13.72 -0.47 28.04
N ILE A 366 -13.73 -1.04 26.84
CA ILE A 366 -13.03 -0.56 25.65
C ILE A 366 -14.09 -0.16 24.64
N ASP A 367 -14.13 1.11 24.27
CA ASP A 367 -14.99 1.64 23.21
C ASP A 367 -14.24 1.61 21.86
N ASP A 368 -14.98 1.59 20.75
CA ASP A 368 -14.41 1.70 19.40
C ASP A 368 -13.56 2.98 19.25
N GLY A 369 -12.35 2.84 18.72
CA GLY A 369 -11.36 3.92 18.60
C GLY A 369 -10.58 4.23 19.88
N ASP A 370 -10.72 3.45 20.96
CA ASP A 370 -9.84 3.56 22.12
C ASP A 370 -8.42 3.07 21.76
N GLU A 371 -7.39 3.73 22.31
CA GLU A 371 -5.98 3.37 22.10
C GLU A 371 -5.71 1.99 22.72
N PHE A 372 -5.26 1.02 21.91
CA PHE A 372 -4.81 -0.29 22.40
C PHE A 372 -3.40 -0.17 22.98
N VAL A 373 -2.48 0.34 22.16
CA VAL A 373 -1.12 0.75 22.54
C VAL A 373 -0.74 1.95 21.67
N PRO A 374 0.29 2.75 22.02
CA PRO A 374 0.65 3.91 21.20
C PRO A 374 0.86 3.57 19.72
N GLY A 375 0.08 4.21 18.84
CA GLY A 375 0.08 4.01 17.39
C GLY A 375 -0.92 2.95 16.90
N TRP A 376 -1.68 2.33 17.79
CA TRP A 376 -2.69 1.30 17.49
C TRP A 376 -3.97 1.57 18.27
N ASP A 377 -5.08 1.66 17.55
CA ASP A 377 -6.40 1.87 18.14
C ASP A 377 -7.27 0.62 17.93
N TYR A 378 -8.13 0.33 18.90
CA TYR A 378 -9.17 -0.68 18.75
C TYR A 378 -10.19 -0.27 17.70
N LYS A 379 -10.67 -1.25 16.94
CA LYS A 379 -11.77 -1.10 16.01
C LYS A 379 -12.77 -2.23 16.25
N ILE A 380 -13.89 -1.91 16.87
CA ILE A 380 -14.90 -2.87 17.30
C ILE A 380 -16.09 -2.74 16.37
N ILE A 381 -16.43 -3.83 15.68
CA ILE A 381 -17.51 -3.87 14.70
C ILE A 381 -18.37 -5.10 14.99
N GLU A 382 -19.60 -5.12 14.51
CA GLU A 382 -20.44 -6.33 14.52
C GLU A 382 -19.66 -7.53 13.94
N ASN A 383 -19.47 -8.56 14.76
CA ASN A 383 -18.74 -9.80 14.47
C ASN A 383 -17.23 -9.67 14.24
N ARG A 384 -16.59 -8.55 14.62
CA ARG A 384 -15.13 -8.41 14.50
C ARG A 384 -14.55 -7.58 15.63
N ILE A 385 -13.44 -8.05 16.18
CA ILE A 385 -12.60 -7.28 17.11
C ILE A 385 -11.29 -7.05 16.38
N CYS A 386 -10.92 -5.80 16.14
CA CYS A 386 -9.73 -5.47 15.38
C CYS A 386 -8.86 -4.46 16.13
N ILE A 387 -7.61 -4.37 15.72
CA ILE A 387 -6.76 -3.22 15.96
C ILE A 387 -6.32 -2.64 14.62
N THR A 388 -6.15 -1.32 14.58
CA THR A 388 -5.78 -0.59 13.37
C THR A 388 -4.65 0.38 13.66
N ASN A 389 -3.73 0.58 12.72
CA ASN A 389 -2.70 1.60 12.89
C ASN A 389 -3.36 2.99 12.92
N SER A 390 -2.96 3.82 13.88
CA SER A 390 -3.39 5.23 13.98
C SER A 390 -2.32 6.21 13.51
N GLU A 391 -1.24 5.70 12.91
CA GLU A 391 -0.12 6.48 12.39
C GLU A 391 -0.09 6.48 10.86
N GLU A 392 0.22 7.64 10.26
CA GLU A 392 0.51 7.81 8.84
C GLU A 392 2.02 7.74 8.58
N TYR A 393 2.45 7.02 7.53
CA TYR A 393 3.83 6.87 7.09
C TYR A 393 3.97 7.42 5.66
N LYS A 394 3.86 8.74 5.51
CA LYS A 394 3.73 9.40 4.19
C LYS A 394 4.73 10.50 3.90
N TYR A 395 5.13 11.28 4.90
CA TYR A 395 5.96 12.46 4.69
C TYR A 395 7.31 12.32 5.38
N LEU A 396 8.40 12.66 4.66
CA LEU A 396 9.77 12.56 5.19
C LEU A 396 10.05 13.54 6.34
N ASP A 397 9.29 14.62 6.47
CA ASP A 397 9.49 15.65 7.48
C ASP A 397 8.66 15.44 8.76
N GLU A 398 7.89 14.36 8.83
CA GLU A 398 7.09 13.98 9.99
C GLU A 398 7.80 12.96 10.90
N GLY A 399 7.16 12.67 12.05
CA GLY A 399 7.73 11.74 13.04
C GLY A 399 7.81 10.30 12.53
N ASN A 400 6.87 9.92 11.65
CA ASN A 400 6.75 8.61 11.05
C ASN A 400 6.97 8.77 9.54
N GLN A 401 8.14 8.33 9.08
CA GLN A 401 8.56 8.48 7.69
C GLN A 401 8.04 7.31 6.84
N PRO A 402 7.86 7.49 5.52
CA PRO A 402 7.65 6.38 4.59
C PRO A 402 8.68 5.28 4.75
N LEU A 403 8.27 4.03 4.56
CA LEU A 403 9.15 2.89 4.77
C LEU A 403 10.12 2.74 3.58
N SER A 404 11.40 2.67 3.90
CA SER A 404 12.49 2.38 2.98
C SER A 404 12.86 0.90 3.01
N LEU A 405 13.74 0.47 2.11
CA LEU A 405 14.28 -0.90 2.14
C LEU A 405 14.93 -1.22 3.50
N GLY A 406 14.43 -2.27 4.14
CA GLY A 406 14.87 -2.73 5.47
C GLY A 406 14.03 -2.21 6.63
N ASP A 407 13.21 -1.17 6.43
CA ASP A 407 12.32 -0.64 7.45
C ASP A 407 11.18 -1.63 7.74
N LYS A 408 10.65 -1.56 8.96
CA LYS A 408 9.62 -2.46 9.47
C LYS A 408 8.60 -1.76 10.36
N ILE A 409 7.38 -2.30 10.37
CA ILE A 409 6.33 -2.00 11.32
C ILE A 409 6.01 -3.29 12.07
N GLU A 410 5.95 -3.21 13.40
CA GLU A 410 5.62 -4.35 14.26
C GLU A 410 4.19 -4.19 14.76
N LEU A 411 3.39 -5.23 14.60
CA LEU A 411 2.12 -5.32 15.30
C LEU A 411 2.40 -5.48 16.81
N PRO A 412 1.45 -5.07 17.68
CA PRO A 412 1.59 -5.22 19.13
C PRO A 412 1.93 -6.66 19.55
N ASN A 413 2.52 -6.79 20.74
CA ASN A 413 2.97 -8.07 21.31
C ASN A 413 3.95 -8.86 20.41
N GLU A 414 4.68 -8.16 19.53
CA GLU A 414 5.57 -8.77 18.53
C GLU A 414 4.84 -9.88 17.73
N PHE A 415 3.53 -9.69 17.50
CA PHE A 415 2.70 -10.72 16.90
C PHE A 415 3.16 -11.01 15.47
N VAL A 416 3.29 -9.97 14.65
CA VAL A 416 3.74 -10.06 13.26
C VAL A 416 4.53 -8.80 12.91
N VAL A 417 5.52 -8.95 12.03
CA VAL A 417 6.34 -7.86 11.49
C VAL A 417 6.05 -7.70 10.00
N ILE A 418 5.72 -6.47 9.61
CA ILE A 418 5.58 -6.04 8.22
C ILE A 418 6.89 -5.35 7.83
N LYS A 419 7.60 -5.88 6.84
CA LYS A 419 8.94 -5.39 6.47
C LYS A 419 9.07 -5.17 4.97
N VAL A 420 9.65 -4.05 4.58
CA VAL A 420 10.09 -3.81 3.19
C VAL A 420 11.40 -4.56 2.99
N ASN A 421 11.34 -5.74 2.38
CA ASN A 421 12.43 -6.71 2.48
C ASN A 421 13.45 -6.61 1.34
N LYS A 422 12.95 -6.48 0.10
CA LYS A 422 13.78 -6.54 -1.10
C LYS A 422 13.21 -5.65 -2.19
N ILE A 423 14.10 -5.07 -3.00
CA ILE A 423 13.77 -4.56 -4.33
C ILE A 423 14.48 -5.49 -5.32
N SER A 424 13.77 -6.02 -6.31
CA SER A 424 14.41 -6.80 -7.36
C SER A 424 15.41 -5.91 -8.09
N THR A 425 16.63 -6.41 -8.25
CA THR A 425 17.68 -5.73 -9.00
C THR A 425 17.83 -6.49 -10.30
N SER A 426 17.57 -5.82 -11.42
CA SER A 426 17.95 -6.30 -12.74
C SER A 426 19.28 -5.68 -13.15
N ASP A 427 19.90 -6.23 -14.17
CA ASP A 427 20.94 -5.52 -14.91
C ASP A 427 20.35 -4.22 -15.51
N VAL A 428 21.23 -3.26 -15.78
CA VAL A 428 20.84 -1.93 -16.25
C VAL A 428 21.64 -1.54 -17.48
N THR A 429 21.00 -0.79 -18.36
CA THR A 429 21.64 -0.13 -19.50
C THR A 429 21.73 1.37 -19.22
N GLU A 430 22.93 1.89 -19.09
CA GLU A 430 23.17 3.34 -19.03
C GLU A 430 23.13 3.90 -20.46
N VAL A 431 22.37 4.96 -20.67
CA VAL A 431 22.10 5.58 -21.97
C VAL A 431 22.46 7.06 -21.90
N ASP A 432 23.45 7.47 -22.69
CA ASP A 432 23.95 8.84 -22.81
C ASP A 432 23.48 9.45 -24.14
N ILE A 433 22.65 10.50 -24.05
CA ILE A 433 21.97 11.12 -25.19
C ILE A 433 22.58 12.49 -25.47
N LYS A 434 23.02 12.73 -26.71
CA LYS A 434 23.65 13.98 -27.16
C LYS A 434 23.07 14.44 -28.48
N ILE A 435 23.11 15.74 -28.75
CA ILE A 435 22.77 16.26 -30.09
C ILE A 435 24.03 16.28 -30.97
N ARG A 436 23.98 15.63 -32.13
CA ARG A 436 25.06 15.65 -33.14
C ARG A 436 24.48 15.64 -34.55
N ASP A 437 24.90 16.60 -35.38
CA ASP A 437 24.49 16.73 -36.78
C ASP A 437 22.95 16.75 -36.99
N ASP A 438 22.20 17.39 -36.09
CA ASP A 438 20.71 17.42 -36.05
C ASP A 438 20.03 16.09 -35.69
N TYR A 439 20.78 15.10 -35.20
CA TYR A 439 20.28 13.84 -34.64
C TYR A 439 20.53 13.77 -33.14
N PHE A 440 19.75 12.93 -32.43
CA PHE A 440 20.16 12.39 -31.15
C PHE A 440 21.17 11.26 -31.38
N LEU A 441 22.42 11.47 -30.99
CA LEU A 441 23.38 10.40 -30.80
C LEU A 441 23.08 9.77 -29.44
N VAL A 442 22.67 8.50 -29.44
CA VAL A 442 22.34 7.73 -28.25
C VAL A 442 23.40 6.66 -28.11
N GLN A 443 24.19 6.74 -27.04
CA GLN A 443 25.25 5.78 -26.74
C GLN A 443 24.83 5.01 -25.50
N GLY A 444 24.90 3.68 -25.55
CA GLY A 444 24.59 2.86 -24.40
C GLY A 444 25.82 2.14 -23.87
N SER A 445 25.81 1.83 -22.58
CA SER A 445 26.80 0.99 -21.91
C SER A 445 26.15 0.11 -20.86
N ARG A 446 26.53 -1.17 -20.82
CA ARG A 446 26.13 -2.15 -19.80
C ARG A 446 27.32 -2.53 -18.93
N ASP A 447 27.05 -2.83 -17.66
CA ASP A 447 28.08 -3.14 -16.66
C ASP A 447 28.71 -4.53 -16.85
N ASP A 448 28.08 -5.42 -17.60
CA ASP A 448 28.48 -6.82 -17.77
C ASP A 448 29.57 -7.05 -18.84
N ASP A 449 30.11 -5.98 -19.45
CA ASP A 449 31.17 -5.98 -20.47
C ASP A 449 30.87 -6.88 -21.71
N GLN A 450 29.68 -7.48 -21.81
CA GLN A 450 29.41 -8.55 -22.78
C GLN A 450 28.27 -8.28 -23.75
N ASP A 451 27.39 -7.32 -23.46
CA ASP A 451 26.22 -7.11 -24.28
C ASP A 451 26.15 -5.69 -24.85
N ASP A 452 25.79 -5.62 -26.13
CA ASP A 452 25.47 -4.37 -26.81
C ASP A 452 24.22 -3.72 -26.18
N ALA A 453 24.19 -2.40 -26.18
CA ALA A 453 23.12 -1.65 -25.52
C ALA A 453 21.80 -1.59 -26.30
N PHE A 454 21.82 -1.86 -27.60
CA PHE A 454 20.63 -1.82 -28.45
C PHE A 454 20.56 -3.04 -29.35
N SER A 455 19.38 -3.64 -29.50
CA SER A 455 19.18 -4.82 -30.34
C SER A 455 18.01 -4.66 -31.31
N TYR A 456 18.23 -5.03 -32.57
CA TYR A 456 17.21 -5.05 -33.62
C TYR A 456 17.47 -6.18 -34.63
N ASN A 457 16.47 -7.04 -34.89
CA ASN A 457 16.59 -8.15 -35.86
C ASN A 457 17.81 -9.09 -35.64
N ASN A 458 18.23 -9.31 -34.39
CA ASN A 458 19.45 -10.06 -34.02
C ASN A 458 20.76 -9.40 -34.45
N GLU A 459 20.73 -8.10 -34.76
CA GLU A 459 21.90 -7.26 -34.83
C GLU A 459 21.92 -6.36 -33.61
N ASP A 460 23.14 -6.09 -33.16
CA ASP A 460 23.41 -5.47 -31.89
C ASP A 460 24.28 -4.21 -32.10
N TYR A 461 24.03 -3.17 -31.32
CA TYR A 461 24.61 -1.84 -31.50
C TYR A 461 24.97 -1.18 -30.16
N ASP A 462 26.16 -0.58 -30.09
CA ASP A 462 26.60 0.27 -28.96
C ASP A 462 26.07 1.71 -29.05
N GLU A 463 25.91 2.23 -30.27
CA GLU A 463 25.46 3.59 -30.52
C GLU A 463 24.52 3.67 -31.73
N VAL A 464 23.50 4.53 -31.63
CA VAL A 464 22.53 4.80 -32.69
C VAL A 464 22.28 6.30 -32.86
N TYR A 465 21.86 6.70 -34.06
CA TYR A 465 21.44 8.07 -34.37
C TYR A 465 19.93 8.09 -34.59
N VAL A 466 19.20 8.83 -33.75
CA VAL A 466 17.74 8.96 -33.84
C VAL A 466 17.37 10.35 -34.38
N GLY A 467 16.56 10.37 -35.44
CA GLY A 467 16.08 11.62 -36.04
C GLY A 467 14.81 11.45 -36.86
N ALA A 468 14.45 12.48 -37.63
CA ALA A 468 13.21 12.48 -38.42
C ALA A 468 13.18 11.45 -39.57
N GLU A 469 14.33 10.89 -39.95
CA GLU A 469 14.47 9.90 -41.02
C GLU A 469 14.36 8.45 -40.52
N GLY A 470 14.50 8.22 -39.20
CA GLY A 470 14.57 6.90 -38.59
C GLY A 470 15.64 6.78 -37.50
N ILE A 471 15.92 5.54 -37.12
CA ILE A 471 17.02 5.12 -36.27
C ILE A 471 18.12 4.57 -37.17
N LEU A 472 19.31 5.14 -37.10
CA LEU A 472 20.46 4.82 -37.95
C LEU A 472 21.61 4.26 -37.11
N ASP A 473 22.48 3.45 -37.73
CA ASP A 473 23.72 2.96 -37.11
C ASP A 473 24.85 4.02 -37.12
N SER A 474 26.04 3.61 -36.65
CA SER A 474 27.24 4.47 -36.59
C SER A 474 27.74 4.96 -37.96
N ASP A 475 27.46 4.23 -39.04
CA ASP A 475 27.75 4.59 -40.43
C ASP A 475 26.61 5.39 -41.08
N LYS A 476 25.56 5.74 -40.31
CA LYS A 476 24.34 6.43 -40.73
C LYS A 476 23.51 5.62 -41.74
N VAL A 477 23.57 4.30 -41.67
CA VAL A 477 22.70 3.38 -42.40
C VAL A 477 21.41 3.19 -41.60
N LEU A 478 20.27 3.23 -42.28
CA LEU A 478 18.96 3.06 -41.65
C LEU A 478 18.80 1.64 -41.08
N ILE A 479 18.60 1.56 -39.76
CA ILE A 479 18.25 0.32 -39.04
C ILE A 479 16.74 0.10 -39.13
N THR A 480 15.96 1.10 -38.68
CA THR A 480 14.50 1.02 -38.59
C THR A 480 13.85 2.41 -38.57
N ILE A 481 12.56 2.48 -38.93
CA ILE A 481 11.70 3.67 -38.79
C ILE A 481 10.68 3.52 -37.63
N GLY A 482 10.75 2.41 -36.91
CA GLY A 482 9.88 2.12 -35.77
C GLY A 482 10.64 2.33 -34.47
N SER A 483 11.00 1.22 -33.85
CA SER A 483 11.67 1.19 -32.57
C SER A 483 12.83 0.19 -32.54
N ILE A 484 13.77 0.41 -31.61
CA ILE A 484 14.86 -0.51 -31.27
C ILE A 484 14.82 -0.82 -29.77
N ARG A 485 15.11 -2.05 -29.37
CA ARG A 485 15.08 -2.47 -27.96
C ARG A 485 16.33 -1.94 -27.23
N ILE A 486 16.20 -1.57 -25.97
CA ILE A 486 17.32 -1.14 -25.11
C ILE A 486 17.69 -2.29 -24.17
N GLY A 487 18.95 -2.76 -24.24
CA GLY A 487 19.44 -3.90 -23.48
C GLY A 487 18.57 -5.15 -23.67
N GLU A 488 18.29 -5.82 -22.55
CA GLU A 488 17.30 -6.90 -22.48
C GLU A 488 15.95 -6.42 -21.95
N SER A 489 15.74 -5.11 -21.84
CA SER A 489 14.49 -4.55 -21.33
C SER A 489 13.31 -4.71 -22.28
N ASP A 490 12.09 -4.65 -21.74
CA ASP A 490 10.87 -4.43 -22.53
C ASP A 490 10.69 -2.94 -22.94
N VAL A 491 11.71 -2.12 -22.71
CA VAL A 491 11.72 -0.70 -23.06
C VAL A 491 12.35 -0.51 -24.44
N TYR A 492 11.67 0.30 -25.25
CA TYR A 492 12.07 0.58 -26.63
C TYR A 492 12.41 2.05 -26.81
N LEU A 493 13.35 2.29 -27.71
CA LEU A 493 13.71 3.59 -28.26
C LEU A 493 12.92 3.82 -29.55
N GLU A 494 12.06 4.85 -29.60
CA GLU A 494 11.22 5.12 -30.79
C GLU A 494 11.61 6.41 -31.55
N GLN A 495 11.22 6.48 -32.83
CA GLN A 495 11.43 7.64 -33.69
C GLN A 495 10.45 8.80 -33.40
N GLY A 496 10.95 10.03 -33.57
CA GLY A 496 10.15 11.27 -33.63
C GLY A 496 10.61 12.22 -32.53
N SER A 497 10.10 11.98 -31.33
CA SER A 497 10.78 12.34 -30.09
C SER A 497 11.54 11.10 -29.61
N LEU A 498 12.64 11.26 -28.87
CA LEU A 498 13.31 10.09 -28.30
C LEU A 498 12.44 9.56 -27.17
N ILE A 499 11.74 8.46 -27.39
CA ILE A 499 10.84 7.84 -26.42
C ILE A 499 11.55 6.65 -25.80
N ILE A 500 11.59 6.57 -24.47
CA ILE A 500 12.14 5.47 -23.66
C ILE A 500 11.06 5.12 -22.64
N GLY A 501 10.22 4.13 -22.95
CA GLY A 501 9.03 3.83 -22.15
C GLY A 501 8.07 5.02 -22.17
N ASP A 502 7.67 5.53 -21.00
CA ASP A 502 6.82 6.72 -20.87
C ASP A 502 7.60 8.05 -20.82
N LEU A 503 8.94 7.99 -20.86
CA LEU A 503 9.82 9.16 -20.97
C LEU A 503 9.95 9.57 -22.45
N THR A 504 9.62 10.83 -22.76
CA THR A 504 9.69 11.41 -24.10
C THR A 504 10.60 12.63 -24.10
N ILE A 505 11.64 12.61 -24.91
CA ILE A 505 12.58 13.73 -25.06
C ILE A 505 12.34 14.39 -26.42
N GLU A 506 11.87 15.63 -26.40
CA GLU A 506 11.58 16.37 -27.61
C GLU A 506 12.87 16.78 -28.34
N LEU A 507 12.81 16.76 -29.68
CA LEU A 507 13.94 17.13 -30.55
C LEU A 507 14.64 18.41 -30.12
N ASN A 508 15.97 18.39 -30.13
CA ASN A 508 16.86 19.46 -29.66
C ASN A 508 16.76 19.78 -28.16
N PHE A 509 16.32 18.82 -27.34
CA PHE A 509 16.03 19.01 -25.92
C PHE A 509 15.11 20.21 -25.69
N LEU A 510 14.05 20.34 -26.50
CA LEU A 510 13.05 21.40 -26.28
C LEU A 510 12.28 21.17 -24.98
N ASP A 511 12.02 19.92 -24.65
CA ASP A 511 11.36 19.48 -23.44
C ASP A 511 11.75 18.02 -23.12
N ILE A 512 11.57 17.63 -21.87
CA ILE A 512 11.68 16.25 -21.38
C ILE A 512 10.37 15.98 -20.66
N LEU A 513 9.57 15.07 -21.19
CA LEU A 513 8.22 14.78 -20.72
C LEU A 513 8.17 13.36 -20.15
N TYR A 514 7.51 13.17 -19.01
CA TYR A 514 7.10 11.84 -18.56
C TYR A 514 5.58 11.81 -18.43
N LYS A 515 4.91 10.88 -19.13
CA LYS A 515 3.43 10.85 -19.26
C LYS A 515 2.83 12.20 -19.67
N GLY A 516 3.56 12.97 -20.48
CA GLY A 516 3.18 14.30 -20.95
C GLY A 516 3.39 15.46 -19.98
N ILE A 517 3.97 15.21 -18.79
CA ILE A 517 4.35 16.24 -17.81
C ILE A 517 5.79 16.67 -18.05
N SER A 518 6.04 17.97 -18.15
CA SER A 518 7.38 18.53 -18.42
C SER A 518 8.27 18.58 -17.18
N PHE A 519 9.52 18.14 -17.37
CA PHE A 519 10.62 18.16 -16.41
C PHE A 519 11.75 19.11 -16.83
N ALA A 520 11.56 19.91 -17.90
CA ALA A 520 12.60 20.79 -18.44
C ALA A 520 13.12 21.88 -17.49
N ASN A 521 12.44 22.17 -16.37
CA ASN A 521 12.85 23.17 -15.37
C ASN A 521 13.04 22.53 -13.99
N LYS A 522 13.54 21.28 -13.98
CA LYS A 522 13.77 20.48 -12.78
C LYS A 522 15.22 20.02 -12.77
N ASP A 523 15.95 20.29 -11.69
CA ASP A 523 17.38 20.00 -11.55
C ASP A 523 17.67 18.73 -10.74
N ASP A 524 16.62 18.04 -10.26
CA ASP A 524 16.74 16.79 -9.51
C ASP A 524 16.94 15.55 -10.40
N ASN A 525 17.21 14.42 -9.76
CA ASN A 525 17.20 13.11 -10.41
C ASN A 525 15.87 12.43 -10.13
N TYR A 526 15.34 11.73 -11.13
CA TYR A 526 14.04 11.11 -11.06
C TYR A 526 14.13 9.62 -11.37
N LEU A 527 13.45 8.81 -10.55
CA LEU A 527 13.16 7.39 -10.70
C LEU A 527 11.69 7.24 -11.13
N THR A 528 11.42 6.60 -12.26
CA THR A 528 10.06 6.33 -12.73
C THR A 528 9.45 5.07 -12.12
N TYR A 529 8.18 4.81 -12.42
CA TYR A 529 7.48 3.59 -11.99
C TYR A 529 7.99 2.33 -12.72
N GLU A 530 8.56 2.50 -13.90
CA GLU A 530 9.22 1.43 -14.66
C GLU A 530 10.68 1.21 -14.20
N GLY A 531 11.13 1.94 -13.18
CA GLY A 531 12.50 1.89 -12.68
C GLY A 531 13.52 2.69 -13.49
N ILE A 532 13.07 3.45 -14.50
CA ILE A 532 13.95 4.28 -15.33
C ILE A 532 14.45 5.45 -14.50
N ILE A 533 15.77 5.69 -14.51
CA ILE A 533 16.37 6.84 -13.82
C ILE A 533 16.79 7.86 -14.87
N PHE A 534 16.35 9.11 -14.75
CA PHE A 534 16.88 10.21 -15.56
C PHE A 534 17.39 11.36 -14.68
N LYS A 535 18.55 11.90 -15.07
CA LYS A 535 19.32 12.81 -14.22
C LYS A 535 19.28 14.25 -14.74
N ASN A 536 18.98 15.18 -13.84
CA ASN A 536 19.12 16.63 -14.03
C ASN A 536 18.59 17.15 -15.40
N PRO A 537 17.28 17.00 -15.66
CA PRO A 537 16.69 17.36 -16.95
C PRO A 537 16.81 18.86 -17.30
N GLU A 538 16.83 19.76 -16.32
CA GLU A 538 17.05 21.21 -16.53
C GLU A 538 18.40 21.48 -17.20
N ASP A 539 19.50 20.94 -16.66
CA ASP A 539 20.83 21.18 -17.22
C ASP A 539 20.96 20.61 -18.65
N SER A 540 20.29 19.50 -18.96
CA SER A 540 20.28 18.93 -20.31
C SER A 540 19.50 19.79 -21.30
N VAL A 541 18.38 20.38 -20.90
CA VAL A 541 17.59 21.31 -21.71
C VAL A 541 18.31 22.64 -21.91
N ASP A 542 18.77 23.27 -20.84
CA ASP A 542 19.42 24.59 -20.88
C ASP A 542 20.82 24.55 -21.50
N GLY A 543 21.59 23.52 -21.15
CA GLY A 543 22.94 23.31 -21.66
C GLY A 543 22.96 22.76 -23.09
N LYS A 544 21.86 22.15 -23.55
CA LYS A 544 21.82 21.31 -24.76
C LYS A 544 22.98 20.30 -24.77
N GLY A 545 23.24 19.77 -23.58
CA GLY A 545 24.41 18.96 -23.27
C GLY A 545 24.15 17.48 -23.52
N THR A 546 24.71 16.67 -22.62
CA THR A 546 24.40 15.25 -22.49
C THR A 546 23.16 15.08 -21.61
N PHE A 547 22.40 14.01 -21.81
CA PHE A 547 21.30 13.62 -20.93
C PHE A 547 21.45 12.12 -20.62
N ASP A 548 21.60 11.83 -19.34
CA ASP A 548 21.88 10.49 -18.85
C ASP A 548 20.59 9.83 -18.37
N VAL A 549 20.31 8.65 -18.93
CA VAL A 549 19.16 7.80 -18.58
C VAL A 549 19.69 6.42 -18.21
N ILE A 550 19.15 5.78 -17.18
CA ILE A 550 19.45 4.40 -16.80
C ILE A 550 18.16 3.61 -16.97
N VAL A 551 18.20 2.55 -17.76
CA VAL A 551 17.04 1.71 -18.08
C VAL A 551 17.29 0.31 -17.50
N PRO A 552 16.46 -0.18 -16.57
CA PRO A 552 16.58 -1.54 -16.06
C PRO A 552 16.08 -2.56 -17.10
N ASP A 553 16.72 -3.73 -17.15
CA ASP A 553 16.31 -4.84 -18.02
C ASP A 553 14.98 -5.48 -17.59
N GLU A 554 14.65 -5.43 -16.31
CA GLU A 554 13.33 -5.84 -15.83
C GLU A 554 12.73 -4.71 -14.99
N VAL A 555 11.40 -4.56 -15.02
CA VAL A 555 10.74 -3.58 -14.15
C VAL A 555 11.01 -4.01 -12.70
N PRO A 556 11.60 -3.13 -11.87
CA PRO A 556 11.91 -3.49 -10.50
C PRO A 556 10.63 -3.68 -9.68
N GLU A 557 10.64 -4.73 -8.88
CA GLU A 557 9.56 -5.14 -8.01
C GLU A 557 10.00 -4.98 -6.56
N LEU A 558 9.13 -4.40 -5.73
CA LEU A 558 9.33 -4.31 -4.30
C LEU A 558 8.60 -5.48 -3.62
N THR A 559 9.31 -6.19 -2.75
CA THR A 559 8.77 -7.27 -1.93
C THR A 559 8.55 -6.80 -0.50
N VAL A 560 7.28 -6.78 -0.06
CA VAL A 560 6.89 -6.64 1.34
C VAL A 560 6.69 -8.02 1.94
N THR A 561 7.26 -8.28 3.11
CA THR A 561 7.07 -9.54 3.84
C THR A 561 6.25 -9.30 5.11
N ILE A 562 5.34 -10.21 5.41
CA ILE A 562 4.54 -10.23 6.64
C ILE A 562 4.76 -11.58 7.31
N GLY A 563 5.27 -11.58 8.54
CA GLY A 563 5.45 -12.81 9.29
C GLY A 563 6.17 -12.59 10.61
N LEU A 564 6.62 -13.69 11.22
CA LEU A 564 7.55 -13.56 12.32
C LEU A 564 8.84 -12.94 11.81
N GLU A 565 9.46 -12.07 12.61
CA GLU A 565 10.89 -11.81 12.50
C GLU A 565 11.60 -13.10 12.96
N SER A 566 11.35 -14.23 12.28
CA SER A 566 12.26 -15.37 12.34
C SER A 566 13.59 -14.72 12.06
N GLU A 567 14.50 -14.76 13.04
CA GLU A 567 15.86 -14.28 12.90
C GLU A 567 16.24 -14.66 11.49
N THR A 568 16.34 -13.66 10.60
CA THR A 568 16.91 -13.89 9.30
C THR A 568 18.33 -14.22 9.68
N ILE A 569 18.58 -15.50 9.96
CA ILE A 569 19.88 -16.09 10.05
C ILE A 569 20.40 -15.66 8.71
N GLY A 570 21.22 -14.61 8.74
CA GLY A 570 22.04 -14.22 7.64
C GLY A 570 22.92 -15.44 7.43
N ILE A 571 22.40 -16.41 6.70
CA ILE A 571 23.22 -17.23 5.84
C ILE A 571 23.60 -16.25 4.72
N GLU A 572 24.38 -15.22 5.08
CA GLU A 572 25.48 -14.82 4.23
C GLU A 572 26.18 -16.15 3.98
N PRO A 573 26.13 -16.68 2.74
CA PRO A 573 26.61 -18.01 2.47
C PRO A 573 28.00 -18.10 3.08
N GLU A 574 28.18 -18.93 4.11
CA GLU A 574 29.50 -19.13 4.69
C GLU A 574 30.40 -19.39 3.50
N PRO A 575 31.45 -18.55 3.27
CA PRO A 575 32.27 -18.65 2.08
C PRO A 575 32.70 -20.10 2.02
N THR A 576 32.24 -20.81 1.00
CA THR A 576 32.41 -22.25 0.92
C THR A 576 33.91 -22.49 0.94
N GLU A 577 34.46 -22.94 2.08
CA GLU A 577 35.87 -23.22 2.18
C GLU A 577 36.16 -24.26 1.11
N CYS A 578 36.92 -23.87 0.08
CA CYS A 578 37.34 -24.79 -0.95
C CYS A 578 37.92 -26.02 -0.23
N PRO A 579 37.39 -27.24 -0.48
CA PRO A 579 37.91 -28.42 0.16
C PRO A 579 39.40 -28.45 -0.09
N ALA A 580 40.19 -28.54 1.00
CA ALA A 580 41.64 -28.48 0.92
C ALA A 580 42.14 -29.51 -0.10
N CYS A 581 42.50 -29.04 -1.28
CA CYS A 581 43.06 -29.89 -2.33
C CYS A 581 44.39 -30.41 -1.80
N THR A 582 44.49 -31.71 -1.53
CA THR A 582 45.77 -32.36 -1.29
C THR A 582 46.61 -32.29 -2.57
N GLU A 583 47.89 -31.94 -2.46
CA GLU A 583 48.84 -31.56 -3.54
C GLU A 583 48.94 -32.51 -4.76
N GLU A 584 48.27 -33.67 -4.78
CA GLU A 584 48.39 -34.66 -5.85
C GLU A 584 47.27 -34.62 -6.93
N GLU A 585 46.21 -33.80 -6.78
CA GLU A 585 45.09 -33.77 -7.76
C GLU A 585 44.79 -32.39 -8.40
N CYS A 586 45.67 -31.39 -8.28
CA CYS A 586 45.49 -30.08 -8.94
C CYS A 586 46.22 -29.97 -10.30
N ILE A 587 45.97 -30.90 -11.22
CA ILE A 587 46.29 -30.71 -12.63
C ILE A 587 44.95 -30.71 -13.38
N ASP A 588 44.56 -29.54 -13.87
CA ASP A 588 43.48 -29.25 -14.84
C ASP A 588 42.18 -28.57 -14.36
N THR A 589 42.08 -28.06 -13.13
CA THR A 589 40.96 -27.17 -12.76
C THR A 589 41.39 -25.70 -12.75
N VAL A 590 40.90 -24.93 -13.73
CA VAL A 590 41.10 -23.48 -13.84
C VAL A 590 40.27 -22.79 -12.75
N CYS A 591 40.92 -22.27 -11.73
CA CYS A 591 40.26 -21.41 -10.74
C CYS A 591 40.02 -20.00 -11.32
N PRO A 592 38.87 -19.37 -11.05
CA PRO A 592 38.68 -17.95 -11.34
C PRO A 592 39.65 -17.10 -10.51
N SER A 593 40.11 -16.01 -11.12
CA SER A 593 41.16 -15.12 -10.60
C SER A 593 40.82 -14.58 -9.20
N PRO A 594 41.77 -14.58 -8.23
CA PRO A 594 41.50 -14.12 -6.88
C PRO A 594 41.28 -12.60 -6.83
N ALA A 595 40.22 -12.20 -6.13
CA ALA A 595 39.96 -10.81 -5.77
C ALA A 595 41.07 -10.23 -4.90
N VAL A 596 41.40 -8.98 -5.17
CA VAL A 596 42.49 -8.21 -4.53
C VAL A 596 42.18 -7.99 -3.05
N CYS A 597 42.92 -8.66 -2.16
CA CYS A 597 42.87 -8.40 -0.72
C CYS A 597 43.30 -6.96 -0.40
N LYS A 598 42.38 -6.15 0.14
CA LYS A 598 42.69 -4.89 0.80
C LYS A 598 43.43 -5.19 2.11
N THR A 599 44.68 -4.75 2.20
CA THR A 599 45.50 -4.83 3.42
C THR A 599 44.89 -3.99 4.55
N CYS A 600 44.67 -4.60 5.71
CA CYS A 600 44.33 -3.91 6.96
C CYS A 600 45.55 -3.11 7.47
N PRO A 601 45.39 -1.85 7.93
CA PRO A 601 46.43 -1.15 8.65
C PRO A 601 46.46 -1.56 10.14
N ASP A 602 47.67 -1.85 10.64
CA ASP A 602 47.98 -2.09 12.04
C ASP A 602 47.59 -0.90 12.93
N ILE A 603 46.69 -1.13 13.89
CA ILE A 603 46.34 -0.16 14.94
C ILE A 603 47.20 -0.44 16.18
N ILE A 604 48.04 0.53 16.54
CA ILE A 604 48.83 0.59 17.77
C ILE A 604 47.91 1.03 18.92
N PRO A 605 47.98 0.43 20.12
CA PRO A 605 47.13 0.83 21.24
C PRO A 605 47.64 2.16 21.84
N THR A 606 46.77 3.16 21.88
CA THR A 606 47.04 4.44 22.55
C THR A 606 46.28 4.49 23.87
N GLU A 607 46.99 4.81 24.95
CA GLU A 607 46.53 4.84 26.33
C GLU A 607 45.31 5.76 26.57
N CYS A 608 44.33 5.29 27.33
CA CYS A 608 43.17 6.08 27.78
C CYS A 608 43.59 7.15 28.80
N PRO A 609 43.12 8.40 28.70
CA PRO A 609 43.24 9.38 29.78
C PRO A 609 42.15 9.16 30.86
N PRO A 610 42.40 9.57 32.11
CA PRO A 610 41.54 9.25 33.26
C PRO A 610 40.22 10.03 33.26
N GLU A 611 39.18 9.36 33.76
CA GLU A 611 37.82 9.85 33.96
C GLU A 611 37.77 11.23 34.64
N LYS A 612 37.08 12.17 33.99
CA LYS A 612 36.62 13.41 34.61
C LYS A 612 35.24 13.18 35.21
N THR A 613 35.16 13.21 36.52
CA THR A 613 33.89 13.31 37.27
C THR A 613 33.18 14.63 36.96
N CYS A 614 31.93 14.57 36.53
CA CYS A 614 31.03 15.72 36.37
C CYS A 614 30.72 16.37 37.73
N PRO A 615 30.56 17.71 37.81
CA PRO A 615 30.07 18.36 39.01
C PRO A 615 28.57 18.12 39.21
N PRO A 616 28.06 18.17 40.46
CA PRO A 616 26.66 17.91 40.75
C PRO A 616 25.76 19.02 40.19
N VAL A 617 24.63 18.58 39.61
CA VAL A 617 23.56 19.42 39.11
C VAL A 617 23.04 20.30 40.25
N THR A 618 23.18 21.61 40.11
CA THR A 618 22.61 22.57 41.06
C THR A 618 21.12 22.73 40.81
N ASN A 619 20.32 22.53 41.86
CA ASN A 619 18.89 22.77 41.94
C ASN A 619 18.47 24.07 41.25
N ASN A 620 17.69 23.93 40.18
CA ASN A 620 17.18 25.04 39.39
C ASN A 620 16.00 25.71 40.13
N LEU A 621 16.30 26.84 40.78
CA LEU A 621 15.36 27.68 41.52
C LEU A 621 14.16 28.14 40.66
N ALA A 622 14.30 28.14 39.33
CA ALA A 622 13.23 28.50 38.40
C ALA A 622 12.09 27.45 38.35
N ALA A 623 12.43 26.16 38.46
CA ALA A 623 11.43 25.09 38.50
C ALA A 623 10.58 25.17 39.78
N ILE A 624 11.21 25.45 40.92
CA ILE A 624 10.54 25.58 42.23
C ILE A 624 9.57 26.80 42.25
N ILE A 625 9.92 27.89 41.58
CA ILE A 625 9.05 29.09 41.50
C ILE A 625 7.84 28.83 40.60
N ILE A 626 8.01 28.10 39.50
CA ILE A 626 6.92 27.77 38.57
C ILE A 626 5.97 26.73 39.21
N THR A 627 6.50 25.72 39.90
CA THR A 627 5.68 24.76 40.67
C THR A 627 4.96 25.44 41.84
N GLY A 628 5.60 26.43 42.49
CA GLY A 628 5.02 27.19 43.59
C GLY A 628 3.86 28.11 43.18
N ILE A 629 3.88 28.67 41.96
CA ILE A 629 2.79 29.51 41.44
C ILE A 629 1.59 28.65 41.02
N LEU A 630 1.82 27.42 40.54
CA LEU A 630 0.74 26.48 40.17
C LEU A 630 0.10 25.79 41.38
N SER A 631 0.79 25.69 42.52
CA SER A 631 0.25 25.06 43.74
C SER A 631 -0.63 25.96 44.62
N MET A 632 -0.76 27.26 44.34
CA MET A 632 -1.60 28.17 45.15
C MET A 632 -3.10 28.12 44.81
N GLY A 633 -3.49 27.44 43.73
CA GLY A 633 -4.87 27.05 43.46
C GLY A 633 -4.99 25.53 43.65
N GLY A 634 -5.47 25.09 44.82
CA GLY A 634 -5.52 23.68 45.25
C GLY A 634 -6.43 22.74 44.45
N GLY A 635 -6.35 22.75 43.12
CA GLY A 635 -7.09 21.87 42.22
C GLY A 635 -6.22 21.08 41.24
N ALA A 636 -4.99 21.50 40.95
CA ALA A 636 -4.21 20.90 39.85
C ALA A 636 -3.73 19.46 40.12
N ALA A 637 -3.34 19.13 41.35
CA ALA A 637 -2.86 17.78 41.68
C ALA A 637 -3.96 16.71 41.65
N ILE A 638 -5.22 17.09 41.95
CA ILE A 638 -6.38 16.20 41.82
C ILE A 638 -6.82 16.10 40.36
N PHE A 639 -6.63 17.17 39.57
CA PHE A 639 -6.98 17.18 38.15
C PHE A 639 -6.07 16.27 37.30
N PHE A 640 -4.76 16.24 37.56
CA PHE A 640 -3.85 15.37 36.80
C PHE A 640 -4.06 13.87 37.05
N LYS A 641 -4.65 13.48 38.19
CA LYS A 641 -4.98 12.07 38.49
C LYS A 641 -6.25 11.58 37.76
N LEU A 642 -7.09 12.48 37.25
CA LEU A 642 -8.38 12.15 36.62
C LEU A 642 -8.36 12.13 35.09
N PHE A 643 -7.25 12.50 34.45
CA PHE A 643 -7.20 12.68 32.99
C PHE A 643 -5.99 11.97 32.36
N ASN A 644 -5.91 10.63 32.54
CA ASN A 644 -5.02 9.67 31.86
C ASN A 644 -4.28 10.26 30.64
N ASN A 645 -3.07 10.78 30.87
CA ASN A 645 -2.13 11.26 29.84
C ASN A 645 -2.66 12.26 28.78
N LYS A 646 -3.83 12.89 28.96
CA LYS A 646 -4.38 13.78 27.92
C LYS A 646 -3.51 15.02 27.69
N ILE A 647 -3.14 15.22 26.43
CA ILE A 647 -2.42 16.37 25.90
C ILE A 647 -3.23 17.65 26.17
N PHE A 648 -2.65 18.59 26.92
CA PHE A 648 -3.21 19.93 27.03
C PHE A 648 -2.66 20.82 25.92
N THR A 649 -3.46 21.01 24.86
CA THR A 649 -3.23 22.08 23.89
C THR A 649 -4.00 23.33 24.30
N SER A 650 -3.30 24.35 24.79
CA SER A 650 -3.87 25.70 24.83
C SER A 650 -3.82 26.27 23.41
N SER A 651 -4.98 26.31 22.74
CA SER A 651 -5.13 26.75 21.35
C SER A 651 -4.67 28.19 21.07
N ARG A 652 -4.31 28.96 22.09
CA ARG A 652 -3.85 30.35 21.97
C ARG A 652 -2.37 30.58 22.28
N THR A 653 -1.68 29.64 22.92
CA THR A 653 -0.32 29.92 23.43
C THR A 653 0.78 29.26 22.62
N GLY A 654 0.46 28.36 21.68
CA GLY A 654 1.48 27.62 20.94
C GLY A 654 2.36 26.76 21.85
N ILE A 655 1.85 26.35 23.03
CA ILE A 655 2.59 25.51 23.99
C ILE A 655 1.83 24.19 24.14
N LYS A 656 2.55 23.08 24.05
CA LYS A 656 2.08 21.71 24.30
C LYS A 656 2.86 21.15 25.48
N SER A 657 2.17 20.72 26.53
CA SER A 657 2.79 20.04 27.67
C SER A 657 2.30 18.61 27.75
N TYR A 658 3.22 17.66 27.96
CA TYR A 658 2.92 16.25 28.12
C TYR A 658 3.89 15.58 29.10
N ARG A 659 3.57 14.38 29.58
CA ARG A 659 4.43 13.62 30.47
C ARG A 659 5.24 12.62 29.63
N GLY A 660 6.56 12.69 29.69
CA GLY A 660 7.43 11.71 29.02
C GLY A 660 7.39 10.34 29.70
N ARG A 661 7.88 9.30 29.00
CA ARG A 661 8.00 7.92 29.54
C ARG A 661 8.81 7.85 30.84
N ASP A 662 9.70 8.81 31.09
CA ASP A 662 10.48 8.95 32.33
C ASP A 662 9.71 9.66 33.47
N GLY A 663 8.42 9.93 33.27
CA GLY A 663 7.57 10.64 34.22
C GLY A 663 7.83 12.15 34.29
N THR A 664 8.77 12.70 33.50
CA THR A 664 9.09 14.13 33.50
C THR A 664 8.08 14.93 32.68
N LEU A 665 7.78 16.15 33.11
CA LEU A 665 6.94 17.07 32.35
C LEU A 665 7.76 17.68 31.21
N LYS A 666 7.41 17.35 29.97
CA LYS A 666 8.00 17.93 28.76
C LYS A 666 7.12 19.08 28.25
N ILE A 667 7.77 20.15 27.81
CA ILE A 667 7.12 21.34 27.25
C ILE A 667 7.67 21.53 25.84
N LEU A 668 6.79 21.52 24.85
CA LEU A 668 7.10 21.91 23.47
C LEU A 668 6.43 23.24 23.15
N HIS A 669 7.04 24.03 22.27
CA HIS A 669 6.39 25.22 21.71
C HIS A 669 6.38 25.19 20.19
N LYS A 670 5.42 25.93 19.63
CA LYS A 670 5.16 26.08 18.20
C LYS A 670 5.17 27.57 17.87
N HIS A 671 5.90 27.95 16.82
CA HIS A 671 5.94 29.33 16.36
C HIS A 671 4.68 29.67 15.54
N PRO A 672 4.20 30.92 15.57
CA PRO A 672 3.12 31.34 14.70
C PRO A 672 3.50 31.17 13.22
N GLY A 673 2.75 30.35 12.49
CA GLY A 673 2.97 30.10 11.05
C GLY A 673 3.87 28.91 10.71
N THR A 674 4.35 28.14 11.69
CA THR A 674 4.97 26.82 11.46
C THR A 674 3.96 25.72 11.75
N THR A 675 4.15 24.51 11.21
CA THR A 675 3.29 23.34 11.47
C THR A 675 3.75 22.55 12.70
N GLY A 676 5.06 22.45 12.96
CA GLY A 676 5.64 21.65 14.04
C GLY A 676 5.81 22.32 15.42
N TYR A 677 5.79 21.48 16.46
CA TYR A 677 6.21 21.79 17.84
C TYR A 677 7.64 21.28 18.07
N HIS A 678 8.47 22.01 18.83
CA HIS A 678 9.82 21.56 19.19
C HIS A 678 10.17 21.92 20.63
N ASP A 679 11.22 21.28 21.16
CA ASP A 679 11.74 21.55 22.49
C ASP A 679 12.33 22.99 22.55
N PRO A 680 11.98 23.80 23.57
CA PRO A 680 12.58 25.12 23.81
C PRO A 680 14.11 25.15 23.87
N GLN A 681 14.75 24.01 24.15
CA GLN A 681 16.20 23.88 24.23
C GLN A 681 16.88 23.59 22.89
N ILE A 682 16.13 23.28 21.82
CA ILE A 682 16.70 23.10 20.49
C ILE A 682 17.24 24.44 19.99
N SER A 683 18.55 24.49 19.74
CA SER A 683 19.24 25.68 19.25
C SER A 683 18.80 26.01 17.83
N HIS A 684 18.17 27.18 17.62
CA HIS A 684 17.89 27.69 16.29
C HIS A 684 19.20 28.12 15.61
N ARG A 685 19.53 27.50 14.47
CA ARG A 685 20.64 27.98 13.63
C ARG A 685 20.34 29.41 13.19
N ALA A 686 21.09 30.36 13.74
CA ALA A 686 21.14 31.78 13.37
C ALA A 686 19.77 32.51 13.35
N PRO A 687 19.41 33.27 14.40
CA PRO A 687 18.24 34.16 14.42
C PRO A 687 18.19 35.15 13.23
N GLU A 688 19.34 35.39 12.61
CA GLU A 688 19.58 36.30 11.49
C GLU A 688 18.98 35.78 10.16
N THR A 689 18.73 34.48 10.04
CA THR A 689 18.17 33.85 8.82
C THR A 689 16.64 33.72 8.86
N HIS A 690 15.98 34.24 9.90
CA HIS A 690 14.51 34.23 9.94
C HIS A 690 13.91 35.25 8.95
N PRO A 691 12.78 34.91 8.30
CA PRO A 691 12.01 35.87 7.51
C PRO A 691 11.70 37.13 8.33
N LYS A 692 11.89 38.31 7.73
CA LYS A 692 11.67 39.61 8.38
C LYS A 692 10.29 39.67 9.05
N GLY A 693 10.28 39.78 10.37
CA GLY A 693 9.07 40.00 11.17
C GLY A 693 8.71 38.90 12.17
N MET A 694 9.47 37.80 12.22
CA MET A 694 9.12 36.65 13.08
C MET A 694 9.93 36.50 14.37
N ILE A 695 11.12 37.10 14.49
CA ILE A 695 11.89 37.20 15.74
C ILE A 695 12.50 38.61 15.84
N ASP A 696 12.12 39.40 16.85
CA ASP A 696 12.83 40.65 17.15
C ASP A 696 14.10 40.31 17.95
N VAL A 697 15.19 40.05 17.23
CA VAL A 697 16.50 39.70 17.81
C VAL A 697 17.07 40.80 18.71
N LYS A 698 16.43 41.98 18.79
CA LYS A 698 16.90 43.09 19.63
C LYS A 698 16.62 42.92 21.12
N GLU A 699 15.67 42.08 21.51
CA GLU A 699 15.32 41.90 22.92
C GLU A 699 15.40 40.42 23.33
N GLY A 700 16.56 40.03 23.88
CA GLY A 700 16.70 38.79 24.66
C GLY A 700 17.70 37.76 24.16
N TYR A 701 18.21 37.83 22.92
CA TYR A 701 19.21 36.85 22.45
C TYR A 701 20.64 37.39 22.50
N VAL A 702 21.57 36.65 23.11
CA VAL A 702 23.01 36.95 23.14
C VAL A 702 23.81 35.73 22.70
N LYS A 703 24.99 35.93 22.10
CA LYS A 703 25.92 34.82 21.84
C LYS A 703 26.67 34.45 23.12
N ASN A 704 26.69 33.17 23.46
CA ASN A 704 27.48 32.63 24.57
C ASN A 704 28.98 32.62 24.23
N GLU A 705 29.83 32.19 25.18
CA GLU A 705 31.30 32.14 25.00
C GLU A 705 31.74 31.21 23.86
N LYS A 706 30.88 30.32 23.38
CA LYS A 706 31.12 29.40 22.26
C LYS A 706 30.62 29.92 20.91
N GLY A 707 29.98 31.10 20.89
CA GLY A 707 29.42 31.69 19.66
C GLY A 707 28.02 31.21 19.29
N GLU A 708 27.37 30.42 20.15
CA GLU A 708 26.00 29.94 19.98
C GLU A 708 25.02 30.97 20.53
N TRP A 709 23.84 31.11 19.91
CA TRP A 709 22.81 32.05 20.37
C TRP A 709 22.02 31.44 21.54
N GLU A 710 21.92 32.16 22.66
CA GLU A 710 21.10 31.81 23.84
C GLU A 710 20.14 32.95 24.19
N TYR A 711 18.95 32.60 24.71
CA TYR A 711 17.98 33.57 25.23
C TYR A 711 18.33 33.94 26.68
N ARG A 712 18.28 35.21 27.03
CA ARG A 712 18.71 35.80 28.30
C ARG A 712 17.61 36.57 29.01
#